data_AF-A0A0A6PD30-F1
#
_entry.id   AF-A0A0A6PD30-F1
#
_cell.length_a   1.000
_cell.length_b   1.000
_cell.length_c   1.000
_cell.angle_alpha   90.00
_cell.angle_beta   90.00
_cell.angle_gamma   90.00
#
_symmetry.space_group_name_H-M   'P 1'
#
loop_
_entity.id
_entity.type
_entity.pdbx_description
1 polymer ?
#
loop_
_entity_poly.entity_id
_entity_poly.type
_entity_poly.pdbx_seq_one_letter_code
_entity_poly.pdbx_strand_id
1 'polypeptide(L)'
;MNKSFSHSVFLIFLLLVPSYAVAEIRVLDENPHSLILELTVSDPIISDENLSDQIYQTINIPGMGHSNQPGKPQLPNKGTLIAVPSDSQIQLEIIEQETQVLSNILLAPASDRILPSSPVEIGMTGYIREQRVAQIQFFPVRYNPVQKTVEIDKSLRVKVSFLNNNKARSGKVVLKTVADSPAFEKMLDQLLLNDRTVNQVLRSRSAKTREDCPSPLPPALKLSIDKTGVYALTYSYFQEKLGLELSVVDARQIYMSHQGEAVPIFIAGEEDGVFGPGDVMFFYAQAGDTPYTRTNIYWLSLKADGSARLSFRDATPDPSHPPLTEFKKTVHVERDDLYWVKLPKDPEKDHLFWSKINATNSHNMSLNMRHIAPGTANATIRVMMQGRTDDRSYDPDHHTQILLNDVNISDEQWNGQMEFLQEGTIPQSSIPEGHTVIQLLSVGDTGAQIDNLYVNWLEVDYIATMTAISDQLTFEAVSRQGAHQLTVGGFTSPEIFVLDVTKPEQIALLFGGVVQKKESRYQIQYSDNLKANKIYYTFSFAEEILLKPADISIDVPSRRLQSPCHQADYFIIHHDSFNVDALKNLVMGRGLGVMAVPVSDIYDEFNHGMPDPRAIKDFLVYAYENYSSPAPAYVALVGDANQDLLNELGHGINYIPTNLFYTALLGITATDNDYVTVSGDDDLPDMFLGRMPVRSQKELDAIVNKLSRYSQAALDGWQQNVLFVTDNDPNFDETANELIEKYFAGYASQIYLSQYSGADAKANAKQDIIQHLNTGALITSYIGHGSVGNWAGLLFKSSDVELLGNSDKLTFLMTLNCINGWFSFYQAFDGHDDSLAEAFLKADDKGAVGVWAPTGQGFTFEHERLADEFFRLLLQEGVTAVGPLTTQAKIAAVVNEPHITSDNLKIFTLFGDPSLPLRLE
;
A
#
# COMPACT_ATOMS: atom_id res chain seq x y z
N MET A 1 -41.65 75.42 2.83
CA MET A 1 -41.76 74.44 3.93
C MET A 1 -40.69 73.39 3.70
N ASN A 2 -39.71 73.39 4.59
CA ASN A 2 -38.50 72.56 4.58
C ASN A 2 -38.82 71.07 4.77
N LYS A 3 -38.03 70.20 4.12
CA LYS A 3 -37.39 69.08 4.84
C LYS A 3 -36.11 68.61 4.11
N SER A 4 -35.03 68.88 4.84
CA SER A 4 -33.62 68.55 4.68
C SER A 4 -33.30 67.17 4.08
N PHE A 5 -32.42 67.15 3.07
CA PHE A 5 -31.61 66.00 2.69
C PHE A 5 -30.28 66.08 3.47
N SER A 6 -30.08 65.19 4.44
CA SER A 6 -28.81 65.01 5.13
C SER A 6 -27.87 64.22 4.24
N HIS A 7 -26.83 64.87 3.70
CA HIS A 7 -25.67 64.20 3.12
C HIS A 7 -24.80 63.67 4.26
N SER A 8 -24.94 62.38 4.58
CA SER A 8 -23.96 61.69 5.42
C SER A 8 -22.71 61.41 4.60
N VAL A 9 -21.66 62.18 4.85
CA VAL A 9 -20.31 61.92 4.36
C VAL A 9 -19.83 60.62 5.00
N PHE A 10 -19.74 59.54 4.22
CA PHE A 10 -19.04 58.32 4.61
C PHE A 10 -17.54 58.63 4.55
N LEU A 11 -16.95 58.99 5.69
CA LEU A 11 -15.49 59.01 5.85
C LEU A 11 -15.03 57.54 5.79
N ILE A 12 -14.55 57.11 4.63
CA ILE A 12 -13.77 55.89 4.50
C ILE A 12 -12.46 56.17 5.25
N PHE A 13 -12.36 55.66 6.48
CA PHE A 13 -11.06 55.44 7.10
C PHE A 13 -10.37 54.33 6.30
N LEU A 14 -9.58 54.72 5.30
CA LEU A 14 -8.50 53.87 4.82
C LEU A 14 -7.54 53.71 6.00
N LEU A 15 -7.73 52.66 6.79
CA LEU A 15 -6.64 52.13 7.61
C LEU A 15 -5.61 51.64 6.60
N LEU A 16 -4.58 52.47 6.37
CA LEU A 16 -3.31 52.05 5.81
C LEU A 16 -2.72 51.02 6.78
N VAL A 17 -3.16 49.77 6.67
CA VAL A 17 -2.40 48.65 7.20
C VAL A 17 -1.08 48.67 6.43
N PRO A 18 0.08 48.75 7.10
CA PRO A 18 1.35 48.61 6.40
C PRO A 18 1.31 47.26 5.68
N SER A 19 1.33 47.31 4.35
CA SER A 19 1.60 46.16 3.51
C SER A 19 3.03 45.72 3.85
N TYR A 20 3.18 44.87 4.85
CA TYR A 20 4.43 44.15 5.06
C TYR A 20 4.67 43.37 3.77
N ALA A 21 5.75 43.69 3.06
CA ALA A 21 6.18 42.88 1.92
C ALA A 21 6.38 41.46 2.45
N VAL A 22 5.81 40.47 1.76
CA VAL A 22 5.91 39.05 2.09
C VAL A 22 7.02 38.45 1.23
N ALA A 23 7.73 37.43 1.72
CA ALA A 23 8.72 36.75 0.91
C ALA A 23 8.07 36.12 -0.34
N GLU A 24 8.65 36.32 -1.52
CA GLU A 24 8.04 35.94 -2.80
C GLU A 24 9.09 35.43 -3.78
N ILE A 25 8.74 34.39 -4.54
CA ILE A 25 9.54 33.87 -5.65
C ILE A 25 8.89 34.32 -6.95
N ARG A 26 9.65 34.95 -7.84
CA ARG A 26 9.17 35.42 -9.15
C ARG A 26 10.06 34.95 -10.28
N VAL A 27 9.46 34.79 -11.45
CA VAL A 27 10.16 34.59 -12.72
C VAL A 27 10.55 35.95 -13.29
N LEU A 28 11.85 36.18 -13.50
CA LEU A 28 12.37 37.40 -14.14
C LEU A 28 12.59 37.24 -15.64
N ASP A 29 13.02 36.05 -16.07
CA ASP A 29 13.26 35.71 -17.47
C ASP A 29 13.00 34.22 -17.68
N GLU A 30 12.43 33.86 -18.83
CA GLU A 30 12.12 32.48 -19.20
C GLU A 30 12.37 32.25 -20.69
N ASN A 31 13.07 31.17 -20.99
CA ASN A 31 13.23 30.66 -22.35
C ASN A 31 13.41 29.12 -22.33
N PRO A 32 13.41 28.44 -23.50
CA PRO A 32 13.50 26.97 -23.55
C PRO A 32 14.79 26.35 -22.96
N HIS A 33 15.80 27.15 -22.65
CA HIS A 33 17.09 26.69 -22.12
C HIS A 33 17.36 27.15 -20.69
N SER A 34 16.63 28.13 -20.17
CA SER A 34 16.84 28.61 -18.81
C SER A 34 15.66 29.40 -18.25
N LEU A 35 15.60 29.46 -16.93
CA LEU A 35 14.69 30.27 -16.13
C LEU A 35 15.52 31.09 -15.13
N ILE A 36 15.20 32.37 -14.93
CA ILE A 36 15.78 33.19 -13.87
C ILE A 36 14.71 33.41 -12.81
N LEU A 37 14.97 32.90 -11.61
CA LEU A 37 14.14 33.07 -10.42
C LEU A 37 14.74 34.12 -9.50
N GLU A 38 13.90 34.96 -8.91
CA GLU A 38 14.26 35.88 -7.83
C GLU A 38 13.44 35.56 -6.59
N LEU A 39 14.11 35.27 -5.48
CA LEU A 39 13.52 35.30 -4.15
C LEU A 39 13.80 36.68 -3.52
N THR A 40 12.74 37.38 -3.13
CA THR A 40 12.83 38.58 -2.28
C THR A 40 12.39 38.24 -0.85
N VAL A 41 13.15 38.69 0.14
CA VAL A 41 12.93 38.36 1.56
C VAL A 41 12.69 39.62 2.39
N SER A 42 11.56 39.63 3.11
CA SER A 42 11.18 40.71 4.02
C SER A 42 12.05 40.76 5.27
N ASP A 43 11.88 41.78 6.11
CA ASP A 43 12.62 41.83 7.39
C ASP A 43 12.15 40.70 8.32
N PRO A 44 13.08 40.01 9.00
CA PRO A 44 12.75 38.94 9.92
C PRO A 44 12.11 39.49 11.19
N ILE A 45 11.19 38.72 11.76
CA ILE A 45 10.70 38.88 13.13
C ILE A 45 11.54 37.95 14.00
N ILE A 46 12.22 38.53 14.98
CA ILE A 46 13.04 37.80 15.95
C ILE A 46 12.34 37.82 17.29
N SER A 47 12.13 36.64 17.84
CA SER A 47 11.49 36.45 19.15
C SER A 47 12.43 35.69 20.06
N ASP A 48 12.42 36.03 21.35
CA ASP A 48 13.16 35.29 22.37
C ASP A 48 12.31 34.13 22.90
N GLU A 49 12.92 32.96 23.03
CA GLU A 49 12.34 31.75 23.60
C GLU A 49 13.22 31.23 24.73
N ASN A 50 12.62 30.85 25.86
CA ASN A 50 13.37 30.34 27.01
C ASN A 50 13.34 28.81 27.04
N LEU A 51 14.48 28.17 26.78
CA LEU A 51 14.64 26.72 26.79
C LEU A 51 15.75 26.35 27.80
N SER A 52 15.40 25.58 28.83
CA SER A 52 16.34 25.07 29.84
C SER A 52 17.21 26.15 30.49
N ASP A 53 16.59 27.24 30.96
CA ASP A 53 17.24 28.40 31.60
C ASP A 53 18.19 29.21 30.69
N GLN A 54 18.10 29.04 29.38
CA GLN A 54 18.84 29.80 28.38
C GLN A 54 17.89 30.43 27.36
N ILE A 55 18.15 31.70 27.03
CA ILE A 55 17.40 32.42 26.00
C ILE A 55 17.97 32.07 24.64
N TYR A 56 17.13 31.49 23.80
CA TYR A 56 17.35 31.29 22.37
C TYR A 56 16.49 32.27 21.59
N GLN A 57 16.81 32.46 20.31
CA GLN A 57 15.99 33.22 19.38
C GLN A 57 15.29 32.28 18.40
N THR A 58 14.11 32.67 17.95
CA THR A 58 13.47 32.15 16.75
C THR A 58 13.46 33.23 15.67
N ILE A 59 13.47 32.79 14.41
CA ILE A 59 13.45 33.69 13.25
C ILE A 59 12.26 33.32 12.40
N ASN A 60 11.31 34.24 12.30
CA ASN A 60 10.16 34.10 11.41
C ASN A 60 10.25 35.13 10.27
N ILE A 61 9.96 34.71 9.06
CA ILE A 61 9.90 35.58 7.89
C ILE A 61 8.52 35.39 7.23
N PRO A 62 7.67 36.44 7.18
CA PRO A 62 6.36 36.34 6.55
C PRO A 62 6.41 35.72 5.16
N GLY A 63 5.60 34.67 4.96
CA GLY A 63 5.48 33.94 3.68
C GLY A 63 6.53 32.86 3.46
N MET A 64 7.30 32.49 4.47
CA MET A 64 8.23 31.37 4.45
C MET A 64 7.82 30.31 5.48
N GLY A 65 8.02 29.03 5.15
CA GLY A 65 7.96 27.94 6.12
C GLY A 65 9.27 27.85 6.91
N HIS A 66 9.36 26.94 7.89
CA HIS A 66 10.56 26.80 8.74
C HIS A 66 10.87 25.33 9.04
N SER A 67 12.15 24.95 9.07
CA SER A 67 12.51 23.54 9.26
C SER A 67 12.32 23.07 10.70
N ASN A 68 11.38 22.16 10.95
CA ASN A 68 11.14 21.56 12.27
C ASN A 68 11.81 20.19 12.46
N GLN A 69 12.89 19.92 11.73
CA GLN A 69 13.62 18.66 11.85
C GLN A 69 14.24 18.52 13.26
N PRO A 70 13.87 17.48 14.03
CA PRO A 70 14.45 17.25 15.35
C PRO A 70 15.99 17.21 15.28
N GLY A 71 16.64 18.00 16.14
CA GLY A 71 18.11 18.08 16.17
C GLY A 71 18.74 19.12 15.23
N LYS A 72 17.96 19.90 14.47
CA LYS A 72 18.46 21.04 13.66
C LYS A 72 17.76 22.35 14.01
N PRO A 73 18.45 23.51 13.89
CA PRO A 73 17.83 24.81 14.15
C PRO A 73 16.68 25.09 13.17
N GLN A 74 15.64 25.77 13.66
CA GLN A 74 14.52 26.22 12.84
C GLN A 74 14.92 27.40 11.96
N LEU A 75 15.03 27.15 10.65
CA LEU A 75 15.43 28.16 9.68
C LEU A 75 14.36 28.37 8.60
N PRO A 76 14.00 29.64 8.29
CA PRO A 76 13.07 29.95 7.21
C PRO A 76 13.51 29.42 5.84
N ASN A 77 12.58 28.81 5.12
CA ASN A 77 12.78 28.24 3.79
C ASN A 77 11.52 28.42 2.93
N LYS A 78 11.71 28.40 1.61
CA LYS A 78 10.61 28.52 0.64
C LYS A 78 10.93 27.73 -0.62
N GLY A 79 9.96 27.00 -1.13
CA GLY A 79 10.09 26.24 -2.37
C GLY A 79 9.10 26.69 -3.44
N THR A 80 9.31 26.19 -4.65
CA THR A 80 8.37 26.33 -5.77
C THR A 80 8.56 25.18 -6.75
N LEU A 81 7.52 24.82 -7.50
CA LEU A 81 7.59 23.82 -8.58
C LEU A 81 7.72 24.52 -9.92
N ILE A 82 8.61 24.01 -10.76
CA ILE A 82 8.78 24.50 -12.14
C ILE A 82 8.56 23.37 -13.14
N ALA A 83 8.03 23.74 -14.31
CA ALA A 83 8.03 22.91 -15.50
C ALA A 83 9.46 22.77 -16.03
N VAL A 84 9.87 21.54 -16.31
CA VAL A 84 11.19 21.22 -16.85
C VAL A 84 11.03 20.58 -18.23
N PRO A 85 11.86 20.94 -19.23
CA PRO A 85 11.89 20.22 -20.50
C PRO A 85 12.14 18.71 -20.31
N SER A 86 11.57 17.89 -21.20
CA SER A 86 11.91 16.46 -21.27
C SER A 86 13.42 16.28 -21.44
N ASP A 87 13.97 15.26 -20.77
CA ASP A 87 15.34 14.80 -20.96
C ASP A 87 16.46 15.80 -20.58
N SER A 88 16.13 16.97 -20.00
CA SER A 88 17.13 17.98 -19.64
C SER A 88 17.76 17.74 -18.26
N GLN A 89 19.05 18.01 -18.12
CA GLN A 89 19.66 18.12 -16.79
C GLN A 89 19.46 19.54 -16.25
N ILE A 90 19.18 19.66 -14.95
CA ILE A 90 18.97 20.95 -14.29
C ILE A 90 20.27 21.37 -13.61
N GLN A 91 20.70 22.60 -13.85
CA GLN A 91 21.83 23.21 -13.16
C GLN A 91 21.41 24.54 -12.54
N LEU A 92 21.78 24.75 -11.27
CA LEU A 92 21.55 26.00 -10.56
C LEU A 92 22.82 26.84 -10.54
N GLU A 93 22.67 28.14 -10.79
CA GLU A 93 23.72 29.16 -10.69
C GLU A 93 23.16 30.37 -9.95
N ILE A 94 23.77 30.74 -8.81
CA ILE A 94 23.44 32.00 -8.14
C ILE A 94 24.11 33.12 -8.94
N ILE A 95 23.30 33.98 -9.55
CA ILE A 95 23.78 35.08 -10.40
C ILE A 95 23.82 36.43 -9.66
N GLU A 96 23.04 36.57 -8.60
CA GLU A 96 23.04 37.76 -7.73
C GLU A 96 22.59 37.37 -6.32
N GLN A 97 23.23 37.96 -5.30
CA GLN A 97 22.93 37.69 -3.89
C GLN A 97 23.20 38.97 -3.08
N GLU A 98 22.19 39.44 -2.35
CA GLU A 98 22.29 40.54 -1.39
C GLU A 98 22.04 40.01 0.02
N THR A 99 23.06 40.04 0.87
CA THR A 99 23.02 39.41 2.21
C THR A 99 23.11 40.43 3.33
N GLN A 100 22.26 40.27 4.35
CA GLN A 100 22.33 40.95 5.63
C GLN A 100 22.89 39.99 6.69
N VAL A 101 23.78 40.48 7.57
CA VAL A 101 24.30 39.68 8.69
C VAL A 101 23.75 40.21 10.01
N LEU A 102 23.18 39.31 10.81
CA LEU A 102 22.78 39.54 12.19
C LEU A 102 23.77 38.83 13.13
N SER A 103 24.15 39.51 14.20
CA SER A 103 25.10 39.00 15.19
C SER A 103 24.43 38.77 16.54
N ASN A 104 25.03 37.90 17.35
CA ASN A 104 24.53 37.52 18.68
C ASN A 104 23.18 36.79 18.64
N ILE A 105 22.95 35.99 17.61
CA ILE A 105 21.78 35.13 17.50
C ILE A 105 22.14 33.71 17.93
N LEU A 106 21.34 33.14 18.81
CA LEU A 106 21.49 31.79 19.32
C LEU A 106 20.23 30.99 19.03
N LEU A 107 20.29 30.05 18.07
CA LEU A 107 19.18 29.18 17.71
C LEU A 107 19.33 27.81 18.37
N ALA A 108 18.23 27.22 18.82
CA ALA A 108 18.18 25.84 19.32
C ALA A 108 17.63 24.88 18.24
N PRO A 109 18.03 23.60 18.24
CA PRO A 109 19.22 23.03 18.88
C PRO A 109 20.54 23.48 18.21
N ALA A 110 21.62 23.51 18.99
CA ALA A 110 22.94 23.94 18.52
C ALA A 110 23.60 22.89 17.60
N SER A 111 23.90 23.28 16.36
CA SER A 111 24.76 22.54 15.43
C SER A 111 26.23 22.93 15.64
N ASP A 112 27.19 22.12 15.18
CA ASP A 112 28.62 22.49 15.08
C ASP A 112 29.00 23.04 13.69
N ARG A 113 28.05 22.99 12.74
CA ARG A 113 28.23 23.39 11.34
C ARG A 113 27.30 24.53 10.94
N ILE A 114 27.74 25.29 9.93
CA ILE A 114 26.87 26.26 9.24
C ILE A 114 25.76 25.49 8.54
N LEU A 115 24.52 25.89 8.76
CA LEU A 115 23.35 25.27 8.15
C LEU A 115 22.43 26.35 7.54
N PRO A 116 21.81 26.07 6.38
CA PRO A 116 22.15 25.00 5.44
C PRO A 116 23.46 25.26 4.68
N SER A 117 23.93 24.25 3.94
CA SER A 117 25.18 24.29 3.16
C SER A 117 25.10 25.16 1.90
N SER A 118 23.92 25.27 1.30
CA SER A 118 23.64 26.09 0.11
C SER A 118 22.38 26.93 0.35
N PRO A 119 22.33 28.17 -0.17
CA PRO A 119 21.12 28.99 -0.10
C PRO A 119 20.06 28.60 -1.15
N VAL A 120 20.39 27.70 -2.09
CA VAL A 120 19.44 27.14 -3.06
C VAL A 120 19.83 25.70 -3.44
N GLU A 121 18.84 24.81 -3.55
CA GLU A 121 19.02 23.42 -3.92
C GLU A 121 17.87 22.92 -4.82
N ILE A 122 18.11 21.83 -5.56
CA ILE A 122 17.05 21.12 -6.29
C ILE A 122 16.45 20.10 -5.31
N GLY A 123 15.15 20.22 -5.06
CA GLY A 123 14.40 19.29 -4.22
C GLY A 123 13.86 18.10 -5.03
N MET A 124 12.61 17.75 -4.76
CA MET A 124 11.91 16.68 -5.48
C MET A 124 11.87 16.94 -6.99
N THR A 125 12.12 15.90 -7.79
CA THR A 125 11.92 15.92 -9.24
C THR A 125 11.08 14.72 -9.63
N GLY A 126 10.25 14.87 -10.64
CA GLY A 126 9.35 13.79 -11.05
C GLY A 126 8.50 14.17 -12.25
N TYR A 127 7.40 13.48 -12.41
CA TYR A 127 6.40 13.75 -13.44
C TYR A 127 5.04 13.95 -12.79
N ILE A 128 4.31 14.95 -13.29
CA ILE A 128 2.86 15.01 -13.11
C ILE A 128 2.29 14.83 -14.51
N ARG A 129 1.79 13.64 -14.74
CA ARG A 129 1.37 13.12 -16.04
C ARG A 129 2.54 13.20 -17.01
N GLU A 130 2.40 13.98 -18.08
CA GLU A 130 3.46 14.14 -19.08
C GLU A 130 4.43 15.29 -18.76
N GLN A 131 4.08 16.12 -17.77
CA GLN A 131 4.87 17.28 -17.42
C GLN A 131 5.96 16.88 -16.42
N ARG A 132 7.21 16.91 -16.88
CA ARG A 132 8.35 16.81 -15.97
C ARG A 132 8.44 18.05 -15.10
N VAL A 133 8.67 17.85 -13.81
CA VAL A 133 8.70 18.92 -12.80
C VAL A 133 9.95 18.83 -11.93
N ALA A 134 10.36 19.96 -11.38
CA ALA A 134 11.39 20.02 -10.36
C ALA A 134 11.07 21.09 -9.32
N GLN A 135 11.32 20.76 -8.06
CA GLN A 135 11.22 21.69 -6.96
C GLN A 135 12.52 22.48 -6.85
N ILE A 136 12.43 23.81 -6.80
CA ILE A 136 13.55 24.68 -6.45
C ILE A 136 13.34 25.15 -5.02
N GLN A 137 14.29 24.83 -4.14
CA GLN A 137 14.22 25.13 -2.71
C GLN A 137 15.19 26.26 -2.39
N PHE A 138 14.70 27.30 -1.73
CA PHE A 138 15.46 28.44 -1.26
C PHE A 138 15.61 28.40 0.26
N PHE A 139 16.85 28.60 0.72
CA PHE A 139 17.24 28.66 2.11
C PHE A 139 17.99 29.97 2.41
N PRO A 140 17.29 31.12 2.40
CA PRO A 140 17.93 32.43 2.49
C PRO A 140 18.51 32.71 3.89
N VAL A 141 18.16 31.91 4.91
CA VAL A 141 18.64 32.10 6.29
C VAL A 141 19.67 31.03 6.61
N ARG A 142 20.94 31.44 6.75
CA ARG A 142 22.06 30.56 7.12
C ARG A 142 22.57 30.90 8.51
N TYR A 143 22.67 29.90 9.38
CA TYR A 143 23.10 30.07 10.76
C TYR A 143 24.52 29.54 10.98
N ASN A 144 25.39 30.37 11.53
CA ASN A 144 26.71 29.98 12.03
C ASN A 144 26.67 29.88 13.57
N PRO A 145 26.58 28.66 14.14
CA PRO A 145 26.47 28.47 15.58
C PRO A 145 27.75 28.84 16.35
N VAL A 146 28.92 28.70 15.73
CA VAL A 146 30.22 29.03 16.34
C VAL A 146 30.38 30.55 16.49
N GLN A 147 29.99 31.31 15.46
CA GLN A 147 30.08 32.77 15.46
C GLN A 147 28.84 33.45 16.04
N LYS A 148 27.75 32.70 16.27
CA LYS A 148 26.43 33.22 16.67
C LYS A 148 25.94 34.30 15.70
N THR A 149 26.13 34.05 14.41
CA THR A 149 25.70 34.94 13.33
C THR A 149 24.67 34.26 12.46
N VAL A 150 23.73 35.04 11.94
CA VAL A 150 22.74 34.62 10.94
C VAL A 150 22.91 35.49 9.70
N GLU A 151 23.09 34.85 8.55
CA GLU A 151 23.09 35.50 7.24
C GLU A 151 21.69 35.36 6.64
N ILE A 152 21.13 36.47 6.16
CA ILE A 152 19.81 36.54 5.53
C ILE A 152 19.96 37.12 4.13
N ASP A 153 19.70 36.31 3.11
CA ASP A 153 19.69 36.75 1.72
C ASP A 153 18.40 37.52 1.43
N LYS A 154 18.49 38.85 1.40
CA LYS A 154 17.38 39.79 1.15
C LYS A 154 16.89 39.71 -0.29
N SER A 155 17.80 39.45 -1.20
CA SER A 155 17.52 39.12 -2.60
C SER A 155 18.45 38.01 -3.05
N LEU A 156 17.89 36.96 -3.67
CA LEU A 156 18.65 35.88 -4.27
C LEU A 156 18.12 35.63 -5.69
N ARG A 157 18.98 35.85 -6.70
CA ARG A 157 18.68 35.51 -8.09
C ARG A 157 19.40 34.25 -8.49
N VAL A 158 18.63 33.29 -8.97
CA VAL A 158 19.11 31.97 -9.36
C VAL A 158 18.72 31.72 -10.79
N LYS A 159 19.73 31.43 -11.61
CA LYS A 159 19.53 30.91 -12.96
C LYS A 159 19.43 29.40 -12.90
N VAL A 160 18.30 28.87 -13.35
CA VAL A 160 18.06 27.46 -13.59
C VAL A 160 18.33 27.19 -15.07
N SER A 161 19.32 26.38 -15.38
CA SER A 161 19.68 26.02 -16.77
C SER A 161 19.23 24.61 -17.11
N PHE A 162 18.64 24.43 -18.29
CA PHE A 162 18.20 23.16 -18.85
C PHE A 162 19.22 22.64 -19.88
N LEU A 163 20.18 21.86 -19.41
CA LEU A 163 21.25 21.30 -20.23
C LEU A 163 20.73 20.14 -21.11
N ASN A 164 21.37 19.95 -22.27
CA ASN A 164 21.06 18.88 -23.23
C ASN A 164 19.63 18.91 -23.82
N ASN A 165 18.94 20.06 -23.78
CA ASN A 165 17.67 20.23 -24.48
C ASN A 165 17.88 20.24 -26.02
N ASN A 166 18.07 19.06 -26.60
CA ASN A 166 18.33 18.86 -28.03
C ASN A 166 17.04 18.89 -28.89
N LYS A 167 15.86 18.87 -28.26
CA LYS A 167 14.55 18.91 -28.95
C LYS A 167 14.17 20.30 -29.46
N ALA A 168 14.94 21.34 -29.15
CA ALA A 168 14.80 22.67 -29.75
C ALA A 168 15.10 22.72 -31.27
N ARG A 169 15.48 21.59 -31.91
CA ARG A 169 15.68 21.51 -33.36
C ARG A 169 15.13 20.20 -33.97
N SER A 170 13.84 20.16 -34.31
CA SER A 170 13.43 19.77 -35.67
C SER A 170 11.93 20.01 -35.93
N GLY A 171 11.67 20.57 -37.12
CA GLY A 171 10.45 20.65 -37.92
C GLY A 171 9.09 20.24 -37.36
N LYS A 172 8.11 21.13 -37.62
CA LYS A 172 6.68 20.88 -37.84
C LYS A 172 6.35 19.38 -38.05
N VAL A 173 5.92 18.74 -36.98
CA VAL A 173 4.90 17.69 -37.08
C VAL A 173 3.75 18.16 -36.21
N VAL A 174 2.74 18.76 -36.84
CA VAL A 174 1.45 19.03 -36.19
C VAL A 174 0.73 17.68 -36.12
N LEU A 175 1.11 16.85 -35.15
CA LEU A 175 0.21 15.80 -34.67
C LEU A 175 -0.89 16.53 -33.88
N LYS A 176 -2.15 16.14 -34.06
CA LYS A 176 -3.27 16.68 -33.27
C LYS A 176 -2.94 16.50 -31.79
N THR A 177 -2.53 17.59 -31.15
CA THR A 177 -2.29 17.68 -29.71
C THR A 177 -3.64 17.74 -29.02
N VAL A 178 -3.93 16.77 -28.15
CA VAL A 178 -5.18 16.72 -27.38
C VAL A 178 -4.80 17.03 -25.93
N ALA A 179 -5.47 18.03 -25.34
CA ALA A 179 -5.36 18.32 -23.90
C ALA A 179 -5.71 17.06 -23.10
N ASP A 180 -4.95 16.74 -22.06
CA ASP A 180 -5.02 15.43 -21.42
C ASP A 180 -6.23 15.31 -20.49
N SER A 181 -6.30 16.11 -19.43
CA SER A 181 -7.47 16.18 -18.55
C SER A 181 -7.67 17.62 -18.06
N PRO A 182 -8.84 18.25 -18.28
CA PRO A 182 -9.06 19.64 -17.87
C PRO A 182 -8.76 19.92 -16.39
N ALA A 183 -8.98 18.94 -15.51
CA ALA A 183 -8.69 19.06 -14.09
C ALA A 183 -7.18 19.11 -13.80
N PHE A 184 -6.38 18.26 -14.47
CA PHE A 184 -4.92 18.30 -14.34
C PHE A 184 -4.30 19.50 -15.05
N GLU A 185 -4.85 19.92 -16.19
CA GLU A 185 -4.40 21.15 -16.86
C GLU A 185 -4.55 22.36 -15.94
N LYS A 186 -5.72 22.51 -15.28
CA LYS A 186 -5.96 23.56 -14.29
C LYS A 186 -5.01 23.44 -13.09
N MET A 187 -4.83 22.23 -12.56
CA MET A 187 -3.93 21.99 -11.42
C MET A 187 -2.48 22.38 -11.75
N LEU A 188 -1.98 21.99 -12.93
CA LEU A 188 -0.62 22.33 -13.39
C LEU A 188 -0.45 23.83 -13.59
N ASP A 189 -1.45 24.51 -14.17
CA ASP A 189 -1.45 25.98 -14.34
C ASP A 189 -1.36 26.72 -13.00
N GLN A 190 -1.87 26.13 -11.92
CA GLN A 190 -1.84 26.69 -10.56
C GLN A 190 -0.60 26.29 -9.76
N LEU A 191 -0.06 25.07 -9.97
CA LEU A 191 1.09 24.54 -9.24
C LEU A 191 2.43 25.06 -9.76
N LEU A 192 2.56 25.24 -11.07
CA LEU A 192 3.84 25.55 -11.72
C LEU A 192 4.05 27.06 -11.82
N LEU A 193 5.22 27.52 -11.39
CA LEU A 193 5.53 28.95 -11.38
C LEU A 193 5.81 29.54 -12.77
N ASN A 194 6.37 28.74 -13.69
CA ASN A 194 6.82 29.18 -15.00
C ASN A 194 5.89 28.73 -16.14
N ASP A 195 5.99 29.40 -17.30
CA ASP A 195 5.11 29.14 -18.44
C ASP A 195 5.38 27.75 -19.04
N ARG A 196 4.49 26.82 -18.72
CA ARG A 196 4.57 25.47 -19.25
C ARG A 196 4.48 25.42 -20.77
N THR A 197 3.85 26.38 -21.47
CA THR A 197 3.74 26.33 -22.95
C THR A 197 5.10 26.37 -23.65
N VAL A 198 6.11 26.98 -23.01
CA VAL A 198 7.49 27.03 -23.50
C VAL A 198 8.17 25.65 -23.40
N ASN A 199 7.78 24.85 -22.40
CA ASN A 199 8.39 23.58 -22.03
C ASN A 199 7.41 22.40 -22.07
N GLN A 200 6.26 22.57 -22.72
CA GLN A 200 5.15 21.64 -22.65
C GLN A 200 5.47 20.39 -23.44
N VAL A 201 5.30 19.25 -22.78
CA VAL A 201 5.45 17.94 -23.40
C VAL A 201 4.06 17.40 -23.66
N LEU A 202 3.63 17.49 -24.92
CA LEU A 202 2.35 16.93 -25.35
C LEU A 202 2.60 15.54 -25.92
N ARG A 203 2.05 14.49 -25.29
CA ARG A 203 2.02 13.16 -25.93
C ARG A 203 1.08 13.20 -27.14
N SER A 204 1.61 12.83 -28.30
CA SER A 204 0.77 12.52 -29.44
C SER A 204 0.21 11.10 -29.28
N ARG A 205 -1.08 10.96 -28.99
CA ARG A 205 -1.75 9.66 -29.11
C ARG A 205 -2.37 9.52 -30.48
N SER A 206 -2.09 8.42 -31.15
CA SER A 206 -2.80 8.07 -32.37
C SER A 206 -4.19 7.57 -31.98
N ALA A 207 -5.23 8.15 -32.57
CA ALA A 207 -6.58 7.60 -32.43
C ALA A 207 -6.57 6.18 -33.03
N LYS A 208 -6.86 5.17 -32.21
CA LYS A 208 -6.98 3.78 -32.66
C LYS A 208 -8.26 3.63 -33.47
N THR A 209 -8.20 2.91 -34.58
CA THR A 209 -9.40 2.64 -35.38
C THR A 209 -10.11 1.41 -34.82
N ARG A 210 -11.43 1.30 -35.06
CA ARG A 210 -12.24 0.17 -34.55
C ARG A 210 -11.78 -1.19 -35.06
N GLU A 211 -11.05 -1.23 -36.19
CA GLU A 211 -10.47 -2.45 -36.78
C GLU A 211 -9.24 -2.95 -35.99
N ASP A 212 -8.62 -2.10 -35.15
CA ASP A 212 -7.46 -2.45 -34.32
C ASP A 212 -7.86 -3.03 -32.94
N CYS A 213 -9.16 -3.11 -32.63
CA CYS A 213 -9.63 -3.43 -31.29
C CYS A 213 -9.73 -4.94 -31.08
N PRO A 214 -8.92 -5.53 -30.18
CA PRO A 214 -9.07 -6.94 -29.86
C PRO A 214 -10.44 -7.22 -29.26
N SER A 215 -11.03 -8.35 -29.64
CA SER A 215 -12.25 -8.85 -29.00
C SER A 215 -11.98 -9.19 -27.53
N PRO A 216 -13.03 -9.26 -26.68
CA PRO A 216 -12.91 -9.86 -25.36
C PRO A 216 -12.23 -11.24 -25.42
N LEU A 217 -11.55 -11.61 -24.35
CA LEU A 217 -10.96 -12.94 -24.25
C LEU A 217 -12.08 -14.00 -24.36
N PRO A 218 -11.80 -15.18 -24.95
CA PRO A 218 -12.78 -16.26 -24.98
C PRO A 218 -13.07 -16.73 -23.54
N PRO A 219 -14.29 -17.22 -23.26
CA PRO A 219 -14.58 -17.82 -21.96
C PRO A 219 -13.61 -18.93 -21.59
N ALA A 220 -13.26 -19.00 -20.31
CA ALA A 220 -12.39 -20.04 -19.74
C ALA A 220 -12.95 -20.49 -18.38
N LEU A 221 -12.53 -21.66 -17.90
CA LEU A 221 -12.79 -22.06 -16.52
C LEU A 221 -11.62 -21.65 -15.65
N LYS A 222 -11.92 -21.05 -14.50
CA LYS A 222 -10.96 -20.65 -13.48
C LYS A 222 -10.99 -21.67 -12.34
N LEU A 223 -9.85 -22.26 -12.02
CA LEU A 223 -9.68 -23.27 -10.97
C LEU A 223 -8.83 -22.70 -9.85
N SER A 224 -9.38 -22.68 -8.64
CA SER A 224 -8.71 -22.23 -7.42
C SER A 224 -8.01 -23.42 -6.74
N ILE A 225 -6.68 -23.35 -6.63
CA ILE A 225 -5.80 -24.40 -6.09
C ILE A 225 -5.19 -23.93 -4.77
N ASP A 226 -5.67 -24.50 -3.66
CA ASP A 226 -5.24 -24.20 -2.28
C ASP A 226 -4.30 -25.26 -1.70
N LYS A 227 -4.07 -26.36 -2.42
CA LYS A 227 -3.23 -27.50 -1.99
C LYS A 227 -2.32 -27.95 -3.11
N THR A 228 -1.09 -28.31 -2.75
CA THR A 228 -0.15 -28.91 -3.71
C THR A 228 -0.39 -30.41 -3.79
N GLY A 229 -0.57 -30.94 -4.99
CA GLY A 229 -0.76 -32.38 -5.21
C GLY A 229 -1.37 -32.72 -6.56
N VAL A 230 -1.87 -33.95 -6.68
CA VAL A 230 -2.54 -34.44 -7.90
C VAL A 230 -4.04 -34.27 -7.77
N TYR A 231 -4.62 -33.61 -8.76
CA TYR A 231 -6.05 -33.33 -8.88
C TYR A 231 -6.70 -34.28 -9.87
N ALA A 232 -7.96 -34.65 -9.62
CA ALA A 232 -8.75 -35.50 -10.51
C ALA A 232 -10.17 -34.94 -10.69
N LEU A 233 -10.51 -34.56 -11.93
CA LEU A 233 -11.82 -34.00 -12.27
C LEU A 233 -12.56 -34.95 -13.21
N THR A 234 -13.64 -35.54 -12.71
CA THR A 234 -14.51 -36.40 -13.49
C THR A 234 -15.43 -35.56 -14.39
N TYR A 235 -15.98 -36.16 -15.43
CA TYR A 235 -17.09 -35.57 -16.19
C TYR A 235 -18.23 -35.07 -15.29
N SER A 236 -18.64 -35.89 -14.31
CA SER A 236 -19.72 -35.54 -13.38
C SER A 236 -19.38 -34.35 -12.49
N TYR A 237 -18.10 -34.12 -12.16
CA TYR A 237 -17.68 -32.96 -11.37
C TYR A 237 -18.01 -31.64 -12.10
N PHE A 238 -17.72 -31.55 -13.40
CA PHE A 238 -18.05 -30.35 -14.20
C PHE A 238 -19.57 -30.16 -14.33
N GLN A 239 -20.32 -31.25 -14.50
CA GLN A 239 -21.78 -31.20 -14.56
C GLN A 239 -22.38 -30.74 -13.23
N GLU A 240 -21.90 -31.26 -12.10
CA GLU A 240 -22.39 -30.90 -10.76
C GLU A 240 -22.03 -29.47 -10.36
N LYS A 241 -20.81 -29.01 -10.69
CA LYS A 241 -20.32 -27.69 -10.27
C LYS A 241 -20.75 -26.55 -11.19
N LEU A 242 -20.79 -26.80 -12.50
CA LEU A 242 -21.00 -25.75 -13.49
C LEU A 242 -22.25 -25.97 -14.35
N GLY A 243 -22.89 -27.14 -14.28
CA GLY A 243 -24.01 -27.49 -15.16
C GLY A 243 -23.61 -27.65 -16.62
N LEU A 244 -22.31 -27.87 -16.91
CA LEU A 244 -21.80 -27.98 -18.27
C LEU A 244 -21.95 -29.41 -18.82
N GLU A 245 -22.44 -29.51 -20.06
CA GLU A 245 -22.47 -30.74 -20.84
C GLU A 245 -21.23 -30.77 -21.75
N LEU A 246 -20.23 -31.57 -21.38
CA LEU A 246 -18.94 -31.61 -22.07
C LEU A 246 -18.84 -32.71 -23.14
N SER A 247 -19.88 -33.52 -23.33
CA SER A 247 -19.93 -34.60 -24.34
C SER A 247 -19.86 -34.12 -25.80
N VAL A 248 -19.85 -32.81 -26.01
CA VAL A 248 -19.66 -32.15 -27.32
C VAL A 248 -18.25 -31.58 -27.49
N VAL A 249 -17.42 -31.60 -26.44
CA VAL A 249 -16.06 -31.08 -26.44
C VAL A 249 -15.10 -32.17 -26.89
N ASP A 250 -14.24 -31.84 -27.86
CA ASP A 250 -13.13 -32.70 -28.23
C ASP A 250 -12.11 -32.69 -27.09
N ALA A 251 -11.93 -33.83 -26.39
CA ALA A 251 -11.03 -33.93 -25.25
C ALA A 251 -9.59 -33.51 -25.60
N ARG A 252 -9.18 -33.69 -26.86
CA ARG A 252 -7.84 -33.31 -27.35
C ARG A 252 -7.65 -31.81 -27.39
N GLN A 253 -8.72 -31.02 -27.40
CA GLN A 253 -8.65 -29.56 -27.41
C GLN A 253 -8.59 -28.94 -26.01
N ILE A 254 -8.79 -29.72 -24.95
CA ILE A 254 -8.70 -29.23 -23.58
C ILE A 254 -7.26 -28.75 -23.32
N TYR A 255 -7.14 -27.47 -22.98
CA TYR A 255 -5.91 -26.76 -22.68
C TYR A 255 -5.93 -26.23 -21.26
N MET A 256 -4.91 -26.57 -20.47
CA MET A 256 -4.71 -26.03 -19.13
C MET A 256 -3.50 -25.09 -19.12
N SER A 257 -3.60 -23.96 -18.41
CA SER A 257 -2.46 -23.08 -18.16
C SER A 257 -2.40 -22.52 -16.76
N HIS A 258 -1.19 -22.20 -16.33
CA HIS A 258 -0.89 -21.50 -15.09
C HIS A 258 0.18 -20.43 -15.38
N GLN A 259 -0.06 -19.20 -14.96
CA GLN A 259 0.83 -18.05 -15.24
C GLN A 259 1.22 -17.90 -16.73
N GLY A 260 0.28 -18.18 -17.63
CA GLY A 260 0.49 -18.12 -19.09
C GLY A 260 1.14 -19.36 -19.71
N GLU A 261 1.73 -20.25 -18.92
CA GLU A 261 2.41 -21.46 -19.39
C GLU A 261 1.48 -22.68 -19.41
N ALA A 262 1.70 -23.60 -20.36
CA ALA A 262 0.89 -24.80 -20.50
C ALA A 262 1.15 -25.81 -19.37
N VAL A 263 0.08 -26.37 -18.80
CA VAL A 263 0.16 -27.37 -17.73
C VAL A 263 -0.13 -28.76 -18.31
N PRO A 264 0.74 -29.76 -18.07
CA PRO A 264 0.50 -31.12 -18.54
C PRO A 264 -0.74 -31.75 -17.89
N ILE A 265 -1.64 -32.28 -18.72
CA ILE A 265 -2.82 -33.04 -18.27
C ILE A 265 -2.79 -34.48 -18.79
N PHE A 266 -3.48 -35.37 -18.09
CA PHE A 266 -3.78 -36.72 -18.55
C PHE A 266 -5.29 -36.93 -18.50
N ILE A 267 -5.90 -37.42 -19.59
CA ILE A 267 -7.34 -37.70 -19.65
C ILE A 267 -7.52 -39.20 -19.81
N ALA A 268 -7.99 -39.86 -18.76
CA ALA A 268 -8.42 -41.25 -18.84
C ALA A 268 -9.76 -41.28 -19.59
N GLY A 269 -9.80 -42.01 -20.71
CA GLY A 269 -10.98 -42.08 -21.60
C GLY A 269 -10.85 -41.28 -22.91
N GLU A 270 -9.77 -40.52 -23.12
CA GLU A 270 -9.55 -39.67 -24.30
C GLU A 270 -9.59 -40.40 -25.67
N GLU A 271 -9.56 -41.74 -25.67
CA GLU A 271 -9.48 -42.59 -26.87
C GLU A 271 -10.66 -42.39 -27.84
N ASP A 272 -11.85 -42.07 -27.34
CA ASP A 272 -13.03 -41.81 -28.17
C ASP A 272 -13.10 -40.36 -28.69
N GLY A 273 -12.16 -39.51 -28.26
CA GLY A 273 -12.01 -38.11 -28.67
C GLY A 273 -13.01 -37.16 -28.03
N VAL A 274 -13.82 -37.59 -27.07
CA VAL A 274 -14.81 -36.78 -26.35
C VAL A 274 -14.46 -36.77 -24.86
N PHE A 275 -14.80 -35.71 -24.13
CA PHE A 275 -14.76 -35.75 -22.66
C PHE A 275 -16.18 -36.03 -22.12
N GLY A 276 -16.49 -37.32 -21.96
CA GLY A 276 -17.84 -37.83 -21.69
C GLY A 276 -17.98 -38.61 -20.37
N PRO A 277 -19.18 -39.18 -20.12
CA PRO A 277 -19.44 -39.93 -18.90
C PRO A 277 -18.48 -41.11 -18.70
N GLY A 278 -17.70 -41.06 -17.62
CA GLY A 278 -16.67 -42.06 -17.30
C GLY A 278 -15.24 -41.50 -17.38
N ASP A 279 -15.06 -40.36 -18.04
CA ASP A 279 -13.75 -39.75 -18.22
C ASP A 279 -13.31 -38.96 -17.00
N VAL A 280 -11.99 -38.93 -16.80
CA VAL A 280 -11.35 -38.23 -15.68
C VAL A 280 -10.09 -37.53 -16.17
N MET A 281 -9.98 -36.24 -15.87
CA MET A 281 -8.79 -35.44 -16.13
C MET A 281 -7.93 -35.36 -14.87
N PHE A 282 -6.64 -35.65 -15.02
CA PHE A 282 -5.61 -35.60 -13.97
C PHE A 282 -4.56 -34.55 -14.29
N PHE A 283 -4.12 -33.84 -13.26
CA PHE A 283 -3.03 -32.88 -13.35
C PHE A 283 -2.37 -32.69 -11.98
N TYR A 284 -1.11 -32.25 -11.97
CA TYR A 284 -0.44 -31.80 -10.77
C TYR A 284 -0.55 -30.28 -10.69
N ALA A 285 -0.87 -29.76 -9.51
CA ALA A 285 -0.94 -28.33 -9.27
C ALA A 285 -0.33 -27.97 -7.93
N GLN A 286 0.13 -26.72 -7.82
CA GLN A 286 0.72 -26.16 -6.60
C GLN A 286 -0.20 -25.10 -6.00
N ALA A 287 -0.29 -25.09 -4.66
CA ALA A 287 -0.91 -23.99 -3.92
C ALA A 287 -0.16 -22.67 -4.12
N GLY A 288 -0.84 -21.55 -3.87
CA GLY A 288 -0.21 -20.23 -3.88
C GLY A 288 0.64 -20.00 -2.63
N ASP A 289 1.69 -19.20 -2.77
CA ASP A 289 2.58 -18.84 -1.66
C ASP A 289 3.03 -17.39 -1.83
N THR A 290 2.10 -16.46 -1.62
CA THR A 290 2.34 -15.02 -1.71
C THR A 290 1.81 -14.32 -0.45
N PRO A 291 2.24 -13.07 -0.17
CA PRO A 291 1.69 -12.29 0.93
C PRO A 291 0.18 -12.03 0.83
N TYR A 292 -0.43 -12.17 -0.36
CA TYR A 292 -1.82 -11.79 -0.61
C TYR A 292 -2.77 -12.98 -0.80
N THR A 293 -2.24 -14.16 -1.14
CA THR A 293 -3.06 -15.37 -1.34
C THR A 293 -2.26 -16.66 -1.12
N ARG A 294 -2.92 -17.67 -0.54
CA ARG A 294 -2.49 -19.09 -0.51
C ARG A 294 -3.07 -19.92 -1.65
N THR A 295 -3.86 -19.30 -2.52
CA THR A 295 -4.54 -19.95 -3.64
C THR A 295 -3.90 -19.54 -4.96
N ASN A 296 -3.51 -20.51 -5.76
CA ASN A 296 -3.09 -20.33 -7.15
C ASN A 296 -4.28 -20.51 -8.10
N ILE A 297 -4.18 -19.88 -9.27
CA ILE A 297 -5.18 -20.01 -10.33
C ILE A 297 -4.63 -20.83 -11.50
N TYR A 298 -5.42 -21.80 -11.93
CA TYR A 298 -5.22 -22.59 -13.15
C TYR A 298 -6.41 -22.36 -14.07
N TRP A 299 -6.14 -22.20 -15.37
CA TRP A 299 -7.13 -21.86 -16.38
C TRP A 299 -7.36 -23.04 -17.31
N LEU A 300 -8.62 -23.43 -17.53
CA LEU A 300 -9.01 -24.37 -18.58
C LEU A 300 -9.69 -23.65 -19.73
N SER A 301 -9.25 -23.93 -20.94
CA SER A 301 -9.84 -23.41 -22.17
C SER A 301 -9.79 -24.46 -23.27
N LEU A 302 -10.32 -24.13 -24.46
CA LEU A 302 -10.21 -24.97 -25.65
C LEU A 302 -9.22 -24.34 -26.63
N LYS A 303 -8.20 -25.10 -27.03
CA LYS A 303 -7.25 -24.73 -28.09
C LYS A 303 -7.14 -25.86 -29.11
N ALA A 304 -6.88 -25.53 -30.37
CA ALA A 304 -6.84 -26.52 -31.45
C ALA A 304 -5.72 -27.58 -31.27
N ASP A 305 -4.62 -27.19 -30.64
CA ASP A 305 -3.47 -28.04 -30.28
C ASP A 305 -3.59 -28.70 -28.90
N GLY A 306 -4.55 -28.26 -28.07
CA GLY A 306 -4.74 -28.75 -26.71
C GLY A 306 -3.59 -28.45 -25.76
N SER A 307 -3.69 -28.92 -24.51
CA SER A 307 -2.60 -28.83 -23.53
C SER A 307 -1.45 -29.78 -23.85
N ALA A 308 -0.28 -29.50 -23.26
CA ALA A 308 0.73 -30.53 -23.08
C ALA A 308 0.10 -31.77 -22.42
N ARG A 309 0.44 -32.97 -22.90
CA ARG A 309 0.02 -34.23 -22.28
C ARG A 309 1.11 -34.75 -21.37
N LEU A 310 0.70 -35.46 -20.32
CA LEU A 310 1.60 -36.09 -19.37
C LEU A 310 2.65 -36.95 -20.10
N SER A 311 3.93 -36.73 -19.79
CA SER A 311 5.02 -37.52 -20.35
C SER A 311 5.21 -38.81 -19.56
N PHE A 312 5.69 -39.86 -20.22
CA PHE A 312 5.93 -41.17 -19.60
C PHE A 312 7.41 -41.54 -19.70
N ARG A 313 8.00 -41.99 -18.59
CA ARG A 313 9.39 -42.43 -18.54
C ARG A 313 9.50 -43.80 -17.89
N ASP A 314 10.21 -44.71 -18.55
CA ASP A 314 10.47 -46.04 -18.01
C ASP A 314 11.37 -45.91 -16.78
N ALA A 315 10.93 -46.52 -15.69
CA ALA A 315 11.60 -46.56 -14.40
C ALA A 315 11.70 -47.99 -13.86
N THR A 316 11.72 -48.98 -14.75
CA THR A 316 11.91 -50.39 -14.41
C THR A 316 13.13 -50.54 -13.47
N PRO A 317 12.96 -51.12 -12.28
CA PRO A 317 14.03 -51.20 -11.30
C PRO A 317 15.14 -52.15 -11.75
N ASP A 318 16.40 -51.73 -11.61
CA ASP A 318 17.59 -52.57 -11.83
C ASP A 318 18.33 -52.78 -10.50
N PRO A 319 18.43 -54.03 -10.00
CA PRO A 319 19.09 -54.34 -8.73
C PRO A 319 20.60 -54.11 -8.74
N SER A 320 21.23 -53.85 -9.88
CA SER A 320 22.64 -53.46 -9.98
C SER A 320 22.88 -51.97 -9.67
N HIS A 321 21.84 -51.14 -9.70
CA HIS A 321 21.95 -49.74 -9.33
C HIS A 321 22.04 -49.56 -7.81
N PRO A 322 22.84 -48.61 -7.32
CA PRO A 322 22.92 -48.30 -5.90
C PRO A 322 21.54 -47.90 -5.33
N PRO A 323 21.16 -48.40 -4.15
CA PRO A 323 19.89 -48.06 -3.53
C PRO A 323 19.90 -46.64 -2.97
N LEU A 324 18.75 -45.98 -3.05
CA LEU A 324 18.44 -44.73 -2.39
C LEU A 324 17.16 -44.93 -1.59
N THR A 325 17.28 -44.89 -0.27
CA THR A 325 16.19 -45.20 0.68
C THR A 325 15.92 -44.06 1.66
N GLU A 326 16.69 -42.98 1.57
CA GLU A 326 16.73 -41.88 2.52
C GLU A 326 16.92 -40.55 1.79
N PHE A 327 16.44 -39.47 2.38
CA PHE A 327 16.54 -38.12 1.83
C PHE A 327 16.63 -37.07 2.95
N LYS A 328 17.12 -35.87 2.64
CA LYS A 328 17.09 -34.74 3.56
C LYS A 328 15.66 -34.19 3.60
N LYS A 329 15.09 -34.08 4.80
CA LYS A 329 13.76 -33.52 5.03
C LYS A 329 13.88 -32.27 5.91
N THR A 330 13.15 -31.23 5.53
CA THR A 330 12.94 -30.03 6.34
C THR A 330 11.51 -30.07 6.86
N VAL A 331 11.34 -29.84 8.16
CA VAL A 331 10.04 -29.57 8.78
C VAL A 331 10.06 -28.11 9.21
N HIS A 332 9.20 -27.30 8.60
CA HIS A 332 8.98 -25.91 8.95
C HIS A 332 7.68 -25.79 9.74
N VAL A 333 7.70 -25.06 10.85
CA VAL A 333 6.50 -24.72 11.65
C VAL A 333 6.55 -23.25 12.06
N GLU A 334 5.40 -22.60 11.93
CA GLU A 334 5.18 -21.19 12.23
C GLU A 334 3.75 -21.03 12.72
N ARG A 335 3.49 -19.97 13.49
CA ARG A 335 2.13 -19.52 13.83
C ARG A 335 2.10 -18.01 13.79
N ASP A 336 1.05 -17.48 13.21
CA ASP A 336 0.90 -16.05 12.98
C ASP A 336 -0.09 -15.45 13.99
N ASP A 337 0.30 -15.44 15.26
CA ASP A 337 -0.59 -15.05 16.36
C ASP A 337 -0.46 -13.55 16.71
N LEU A 338 0.57 -12.85 16.22
CA LEU A 338 0.87 -11.47 16.58
C LEU A 338 1.49 -10.65 15.44
N TYR A 339 0.86 -9.53 15.11
CA TYR A 339 1.40 -8.58 14.12
C TYR A 339 2.20 -7.44 14.76
N TRP A 340 3.34 -7.06 14.16
CA TRP A 340 4.13 -5.90 14.57
C TRP A 340 4.50 -4.96 13.41
N VAL A 341 3.88 -3.80 13.39
CA VAL A 341 4.05 -2.79 12.32
C VAL A 341 5.46 -2.19 12.21
N LYS A 342 6.32 -2.24 13.24
CA LYS A 342 7.57 -1.47 13.23
C LYS A 342 8.73 -2.19 12.56
N LEU A 343 8.82 -3.51 12.68
CA LEU A 343 9.93 -4.26 12.13
C LEU A 343 9.47 -5.63 11.63
N PRO A 344 10.12 -6.16 10.58
CA PRO A 344 11.23 -5.57 9.81
C PRO A 344 10.85 -4.25 9.08
N LYS A 345 11.82 -3.43 8.66
CA LYS A 345 11.46 -2.16 7.97
C LYS A 345 10.97 -2.35 6.53
N ASP A 346 11.15 -3.56 6.00
CA ASP A 346 10.81 -3.93 4.64
C ASP A 346 9.36 -4.43 4.61
N PRO A 347 8.42 -3.75 3.91
CA PRO A 347 7.01 -4.12 3.88
C PRO A 347 6.75 -5.49 3.22
N GLU A 348 7.72 -6.03 2.47
CA GLU A 348 7.60 -7.34 1.82
C GLU A 348 8.03 -8.50 2.74
N LYS A 349 8.57 -8.18 3.92
CA LYS A 349 8.91 -9.19 4.93
C LYS A 349 7.73 -9.50 5.82
N ASP A 350 7.83 -10.64 6.51
CA ASP A 350 6.80 -11.02 7.45
C ASP A 350 6.77 -10.08 8.66
N HIS A 351 5.55 -9.70 9.02
CA HIS A 351 5.22 -8.86 10.17
C HIS A 351 4.38 -9.61 11.20
N LEU A 352 3.99 -10.85 10.90
CA LEU A 352 3.36 -11.77 11.81
C LEU A 352 4.45 -12.57 12.53
N PHE A 353 4.18 -12.86 13.80
CA PHE A 353 5.10 -13.54 14.68
C PHE A 353 4.30 -14.49 15.57
N TRP A 354 4.94 -15.59 15.97
CA TRP A 354 4.35 -16.57 16.86
C TRP A 354 4.16 -16.03 18.27
N SER A 355 5.19 -15.39 18.83
CA SER A 355 5.07 -14.82 20.17
C SER A 355 6.13 -13.78 20.47
N LYS A 356 5.83 -12.92 21.45
CA LYS A 356 6.83 -12.09 22.12
C LYS A 356 7.39 -12.83 23.33
N ILE A 357 8.72 -12.89 23.46
CA ILE A 357 9.37 -13.30 24.70
C ILE A 357 10.16 -12.13 25.31
N ASN A 358 10.28 -12.17 26.64
CA ASN A 358 11.08 -11.22 27.41
C ASN A 358 12.25 -11.99 28.07
N ALA A 359 13.24 -11.26 28.57
CA ALA A 359 14.28 -11.76 29.47
C ALA A 359 13.73 -12.77 30.50
N THR A 360 14.44 -13.87 30.70
CA THR A 360 14.13 -14.98 31.63
C THR A 360 12.90 -15.84 31.28
N ASN A 361 12.17 -15.52 30.21
CA ASN A 361 11.06 -16.33 29.72
C ASN A 361 11.49 -17.27 28.60
N SER A 362 10.67 -18.30 28.36
CA SER A 362 10.85 -19.24 27.27
C SER A 362 9.58 -19.39 26.43
N HIS A 363 9.75 -19.91 25.21
CA HIS A 363 8.68 -20.29 24.30
C HIS A 363 8.88 -21.72 23.82
N ASN A 364 7.80 -22.52 23.87
CA ASN A 364 7.81 -23.91 23.44
C ASN A 364 7.18 -24.02 22.05
N MET A 365 7.97 -24.53 21.10
CA MET A 365 7.56 -24.75 19.71
C MET A 365 7.36 -26.25 19.48
N SER A 366 6.13 -26.63 19.17
CA SER A 366 5.76 -28.04 18.96
C SER A 366 5.77 -28.42 17.48
N LEU A 367 6.29 -29.61 17.18
CA LEU A 367 6.28 -30.20 15.85
C LEU A 367 6.14 -31.73 15.90
N ASN A 368 5.83 -32.35 14.76
CA ASN A 368 5.74 -33.80 14.64
C ASN A 368 6.87 -34.34 13.75
N MET A 369 7.86 -34.98 14.37
CA MET A 369 8.95 -35.65 13.68
C MET A 369 8.49 -37.01 13.18
N ARG A 370 8.87 -37.37 11.94
CA ARG A 370 8.39 -38.61 11.31
C ARG A 370 9.46 -39.26 10.46
N HIS A 371 9.66 -40.56 10.67
CA HIS A 371 10.48 -41.44 9.84
C HIS A 371 11.95 -41.03 9.79
N ILE A 372 12.51 -40.61 10.93
CA ILE A 372 13.93 -40.30 11.11
C ILE A 372 14.75 -41.55 10.75
N ALA A 373 15.71 -41.40 9.84
CA ALA A 373 16.56 -42.50 9.43
C ALA A 373 17.46 -42.99 10.58
N PRO A 374 17.66 -44.30 10.75
CA PRO A 374 18.60 -44.82 11.74
C PRO A 374 20.03 -44.49 11.30
N GLY A 375 20.87 -43.94 12.18
CA GLY A 375 22.27 -43.67 11.84
C GLY A 375 22.93 -42.65 12.75
N THR A 376 24.12 -42.19 12.32
CA THR A 376 24.94 -41.19 13.03
C THR A 376 24.85 -39.80 12.40
N ALA A 377 23.83 -39.56 11.57
CA ALA A 377 23.60 -38.24 10.99
C ALA A 377 23.16 -37.24 12.08
N ASN A 378 23.46 -35.97 11.84
CA ASN A 378 22.97 -34.90 12.69
C ASN A 378 21.73 -34.27 12.07
N ALA A 379 20.83 -33.80 12.94
CA ALA A 379 19.78 -32.88 12.59
C ALA A 379 20.23 -31.44 12.90
N THR A 380 19.76 -30.50 12.09
CA THR A 380 19.99 -29.07 12.28
C THR A 380 18.66 -28.42 12.63
N ILE A 381 18.62 -27.71 13.75
CA ILE A 381 17.47 -26.99 14.27
C ILE A 381 17.75 -25.50 14.11
N ARG A 382 16.83 -24.76 13.48
CA ARG A 382 16.92 -23.31 13.28
C ARG A 382 15.70 -22.62 13.85
N VAL A 383 15.92 -21.56 14.59
CA VAL A 383 14.85 -20.70 15.10
C VAL A 383 15.09 -19.29 14.57
N MET A 384 14.12 -18.75 13.85
CA MET A 384 14.15 -17.37 13.39
C MET A 384 13.50 -16.47 14.42
N MET A 385 14.18 -15.36 14.72
CA MET A 385 13.73 -14.36 15.68
C MET A 385 13.85 -12.96 15.09
N GLN A 386 13.11 -12.02 15.67
CA GLN A 386 13.25 -10.59 15.41
C GLN A 386 13.47 -9.85 16.74
N GLY A 387 14.61 -9.18 16.88
CA GLY A 387 14.91 -8.34 18.05
C GLY A 387 13.93 -7.18 18.14
N ARG A 388 13.36 -6.96 19.33
CA ARG A 388 12.44 -5.84 19.58
C ARG A 388 13.14 -4.67 20.27
N THR A 389 14.15 -4.92 21.09
CA THR A 389 14.89 -3.90 21.85
C THR A 389 16.29 -3.67 21.27
N ASP A 390 16.89 -2.54 21.61
CA ASP A 390 18.28 -2.16 21.28
C ASP A 390 18.81 -1.34 22.47
N ASP A 391 19.33 -2.00 23.51
CA ASP A 391 19.97 -1.36 24.66
C ASP A 391 21.47 -1.21 24.41
N ARG A 392 21.82 -0.13 23.70
CA ARG A 392 23.19 0.22 23.30
C ARG A 392 24.19 0.42 24.44
N SER A 393 23.74 0.36 25.70
CA SER A 393 24.64 0.39 26.87
C SER A 393 25.30 -0.96 27.12
N TYR A 394 24.77 -2.04 26.55
CA TYR A 394 25.22 -3.42 26.68
C TYR A 394 25.47 -4.01 25.29
N ASP A 395 26.59 -4.71 25.12
CA ASP A 395 26.98 -5.35 23.86
C ASP A 395 27.62 -6.70 24.20
N PRO A 396 26.92 -7.84 24.00
CA PRO A 396 25.59 -7.99 23.41
C PRO A 396 24.42 -7.67 24.36
N ASP A 397 23.26 -7.24 23.83
CA ASP A 397 22.05 -6.94 24.63
C ASP A 397 21.01 -8.07 24.68
N HIS A 398 21.10 -9.06 23.81
CA HIS A 398 20.28 -10.29 23.80
C HIS A 398 21.11 -11.54 24.07
N HIS A 399 20.54 -12.52 24.80
CA HIS A 399 21.12 -13.86 24.98
C HIS A 399 20.01 -14.91 24.92
N THR A 400 20.10 -15.80 23.93
CA THR A 400 19.12 -16.86 23.67
C THR A 400 19.73 -18.25 23.62
N GLN A 401 18.96 -19.24 24.10
CA GLN A 401 19.32 -20.65 24.07
C GLN A 401 18.22 -21.47 23.38
N ILE A 402 18.61 -22.48 22.60
CA ILE A 402 17.72 -23.49 22.06
C ILE A 402 17.90 -24.78 22.86
N LEU A 403 16.81 -25.33 23.38
CA LEU A 403 16.80 -26.55 24.18
C LEU A 403 15.91 -27.62 23.56
N LEU A 404 16.40 -28.87 23.54
CA LEU A 404 15.62 -30.07 23.24
C LEU A 404 15.73 -31.04 24.41
N ASN A 405 14.60 -31.42 25.02
CA ASN A 405 14.57 -32.30 26.20
C ASN A 405 15.51 -31.82 27.33
N ASP A 406 15.45 -30.52 27.66
CA ASP A 406 16.33 -29.84 28.64
C ASP A 406 17.83 -29.82 28.29
N VAL A 407 18.21 -30.33 27.12
CA VAL A 407 19.59 -30.25 26.60
C VAL A 407 19.72 -28.99 25.76
N ASN A 408 20.59 -28.07 26.18
CA ASN A 408 20.98 -26.92 25.38
C ASN A 408 21.79 -27.38 24.15
N ILE A 409 21.30 -27.02 22.96
CA ILE A 409 21.91 -27.36 21.66
C ILE A 409 22.49 -26.14 20.93
N SER A 410 22.15 -24.92 21.37
CA SER A 410 22.69 -23.66 20.88
C SER A 410 22.54 -22.58 21.96
N ASP A 411 23.57 -21.77 22.14
CA ASP A 411 23.72 -20.73 23.16
C ASP A 411 24.41 -19.55 22.48
N GLU A 412 23.65 -18.48 22.21
CA GLU A 412 24.13 -17.36 21.40
C GLU A 412 23.73 -16.02 22.01
N GLN A 413 24.64 -15.05 21.88
CA GLN A 413 24.40 -13.66 22.26
C GLN A 413 24.48 -12.77 21.01
N TRP A 414 23.60 -11.79 20.92
CA TRP A 414 23.44 -10.95 19.73
C TRP A 414 22.88 -9.57 20.11
N ASN A 415 22.79 -8.67 19.13
CA ASN A 415 22.46 -7.27 19.37
C ASN A 415 21.26 -6.75 18.59
N GLY A 416 20.46 -5.96 19.28
CA GLY A 416 19.59 -4.95 18.71
C GLY A 416 18.40 -5.47 17.91
N GLN A 417 17.82 -4.55 17.15
CA GLN A 417 16.54 -4.72 16.46
C GLN A 417 16.68 -5.40 15.08
N MET A 418 17.29 -6.57 15.02
CA MET A 418 17.53 -7.31 13.77
C MET A 418 16.85 -8.69 13.73
N GLU A 419 16.66 -9.21 12.53
CA GLU A 419 16.39 -10.63 12.33
C GLU A 419 17.61 -11.43 12.77
N PHE A 420 17.37 -12.49 13.55
CA PHE A 420 18.42 -13.34 14.08
C PHE A 420 18.04 -14.82 13.91
N LEU A 421 18.83 -15.52 13.12
CA LEU A 421 18.69 -16.96 12.87
C LEU A 421 19.66 -17.70 13.78
N GLN A 422 19.15 -18.32 14.84
CA GLN A 422 19.96 -19.15 15.73
C GLN A 422 19.91 -20.61 15.28
N GLU A 423 21.07 -21.26 15.19
CA GLU A 423 21.19 -22.63 14.70
C GLU A 423 21.84 -23.54 15.77
N GLY A 424 21.28 -24.74 15.94
CA GLY A 424 21.82 -25.80 16.77
C GLY A 424 21.91 -27.12 16.02
N THR A 425 22.91 -27.93 16.33
CA THR A 425 23.08 -29.26 15.72
C THR A 425 23.09 -30.34 16.80
N ILE A 426 22.34 -31.43 16.57
CA ILE A 426 22.27 -32.56 17.49
C ILE A 426 22.26 -33.89 16.73
N PRO A 427 22.81 -34.99 17.27
CA PRO A 427 22.59 -36.31 16.66
C PRO A 427 21.10 -36.56 16.48
N GLN A 428 20.66 -36.88 15.25
CA GLN A 428 19.22 -37.03 14.97
C GLN A 428 18.60 -38.20 15.75
N SER A 429 19.42 -39.15 16.20
CA SER A 429 19.02 -40.23 17.11
C SER A 429 18.54 -39.75 18.49
N SER A 430 18.85 -38.52 18.86
CA SER A 430 18.39 -37.89 20.11
C SER A 430 17.01 -37.23 19.98
N ILE A 431 16.49 -37.10 18.76
CA ILE A 431 15.17 -36.54 18.50
C ILE A 431 14.12 -37.67 18.57
N PRO A 432 13.07 -37.53 19.40
CA PRO A 432 12.03 -38.54 19.46
C PRO A 432 11.17 -38.55 18.19
N GLU A 433 10.71 -39.74 17.78
CA GLU A 433 9.65 -39.87 16.78
C GLU A 433 8.31 -39.35 17.34
N GLY A 434 7.51 -38.72 16.49
CA GLY A 434 6.23 -38.14 16.86
C GLY A 434 6.33 -36.73 17.45
N HIS A 435 5.46 -36.43 18.42
CA HIS A 435 5.36 -35.11 19.02
C HIS A 435 6.65 -34.72 19.75
N THR A 436 7.29 -33.66 19.27
CA THR A 436 8.54 -33.10 19.78
C THR A 436 8.31 -31.64 20.16
N VAL A 437 8.98 -31.18 21.23
CA VAL A 437 8.96 -29.77 21.66
C VAL A 437 10.37 -29.25 21.68
N ILE A 438 10.60 -28.13 20.99
CA ILE A 438 11.85 -27.37 21.04
C ILE A 438 11.56 -26.08 21.82
N GLN A 439 12.38 -25.80 22.83
CA GLN A 439 12.23 -24.61 23.66
C GLN A 439 13.25 -23.56 23.24
N LEU A 440 12.80 -22.34 23.01
CA LEU A 440 13.65 -21.14 22.93
C LEU A 440 13.60 -20.44 24.28
N LEU A 441 14.74 -20.15 24.89
CA LEU A 441 14.88 -19.44 26.16
C LEU A 441 15.59 -18.11 25.92
N SER A 442 15.03 -17.00 26.38
CA SER A 442 15.76 -15.73 26.56
C SER A 442 16.34 -15.74 27.99
N VAL A 443 17.67 -15.73 28.11
CA VAL A 443 18.37 -16.01 29.38
C VAL A 443 18.29 -14.80 30.32
N GLY A 444 18.42 -13.58 29.80
CA GLY A 444 18.30 -12.34 30.57
C GLY A 444 19.47 -12.02 31.50
N ASP A 445 20.70 -12.43 31.14
CA ASP A 445 21.93 -12.24 31.93
C ASP A 445 22.94 -11.24 31.30
N THR A 446 22.58 -10.59 30.19
CA THR A 446 23.42 -9.59 29.50
C THR A 446 23.64 -8.31 30.32
N GLY A 447 22.71 -8.02 31.24
CA GLY A 447 22.66 -6.78 32.01
C GLY A 447 21.79 -5.70 31.37
N ALA A 448 21.29 -5.91 30.14
CA ALA A 448 20.35 -5.01 29.46
C ALA A 448 19.10 -4.75 30.31
N GLN A 449 18.60 -3.52 30.29
CA GLN A 449 17.41 -3.17 31.09
C GLN A 449 16.14 -3.84 30.57
N ILE A 450 16.05 -4.01 29.25
CA ILE A 450 14.94 -4.67 28.57
C ILE A 450 15.52 -5.51 27.44
N ASP A 451 15.35 -6.83 27.53
CA ASP A 451 15.57 -7.79 26.44
C ASP A 451 14.18 -8.32 26.03
N ASN A 452 13.69 -7.89 24.86
CA ASN A 452 12.47 -8.39 24.23
C ASN A 452 12.78 -8.81 22.79
N LEU A 453 12.21 -9.93 22.37
CA LEU A 453 12.31 -10.42 20.99
C LEU A 453 11.02 -11.14 20.58
N TYR A 454 10.85 -11.29 19.27
CA TYR A 454 9.78 -12.06 18.67
C TYR A 454 10.31 -13.39 18.13
N VAL A 455 9.54 -14.45 18.33
CA VAL A 455 9.75 -15.75 17.69
C VAL A 455 8.97 -15.75 16.38
N ASN A 456 9.64 -16.06 15.27
CA ASN A 456 9.00 -16.17 13.97
C ASN A 456 8.63 -17.64 13.70
N TRP A 457 9.58 -18.40 13.14
CA TRP A 457 9.40 -19.81 12.80
C TRP A 457 10.51 -20.71 13.36
N LEU A 458 10.25 -22.02 13.30
CA LEU A 458 11.17 -23.10 13.62
C LEU A 458 11.31 -24.05 12.42
N GLU A 459 12.56 -24.39 12.08
CA GLU A 459 12.88 -25.40 11.09
C GLU A 459 13.75 -26.52 11.68
N VAL A 460 13.48 -27.75 11.24
CA VAL A 460 14.32 -28.92 11.54
C VAL A 460 14.67 -29.67 10.26
N ASP A 461 15.96 -29.64 9.91
CA ASP A 461 16.56 -30.46 8.87
C ASP A 461 17.04 -31.79 9.45
N TYR A 462 16.63 -32.92 8.88
CA TYR A 462 17.10 -34.26 9.26
C TYR A 462 17.10 -35.22 8.09
N ILE A 463 17.76 -36.39 8.24
CA ILE A 463 17.66 -37.45 7.26
C ILE A 463 16.45 -38.33 7.58
N ALA A 464 15.51 -38.41 6.65
CA ALA A 464 14.30 -39.22 6.76
C ALA A 464 14.39 -40.45 5.85
N THR A 465 13.74 -41.55 6.24
CA THR A 465 13.50 -42.69 5.35
C THR A 465 12.42 -42.34 4.32
N MET A 466 12.49 -42.94 3.13
CA MET A 466 11.48 -42.81 2.07
C MET A 466 10.20 -43.58 2.43
N THR A 467 9.47 -43.09 3.42
CA THR A 467 8.22 -43.68 3.90
C THR A 467 7.07 -42.69 3.75
N ALA A 468 6.04 -43.11 3.03
CA ALA A 468 4.83 -42.34 2.78
C ALA A 468 4.00 -42.16 4.06
N ILE A 469 3.41 -40.98 4.15
CA ILE A 469 2.49 -40.58 5.21
C ILE A 469 1.16 -40.30 4.55
N SER A 470 0.08 -40.90 5.06
CA SER A 470 -1.25 -40.79 4.45
C SER A 470 -1.21 -41.13 2.96
N ASP A 471 -0.53 -42.23 2.62
CA ASP A 471 -0.42 -42.73 1.25
C ASP A 471 0.26 -41.80 0.23
N GLN A 472 1.06 -40.83 0.68
CA GLN A 472 1.85 -39.97 -0.20
C GLN A 472 3.23 -39.61 0.37
N LEU A 473 4.18 -39.30 -0.51
CA LEU A 473 5.48 -38.75 -0.18
C LEU A 473 5.98 -37.83 -1.31
N THR A 474 6.29 -36.58 -0.95
CA THR A 474 7.13 -35.69 -1.78
C THR A 474 8.53 -35.68 -1.22
N PHE A 475 9.55 -35.84 -2.06
CA PHE A 475 10.93 -35.74 -1.62
C PHE A 475 11.87 -35.30 -2.75
N GLU A 476 12.96 -34.64 -2.36
CA GLU A 476 14.07 -34.32 -3.25
C GLU A 476 15.14 -35.43 -3.21
N ALA A 477 15.40 -36.04 -4.36
CA ALA A 477 16.55 -36.90 -4.59
C ALA A 477 17.73 -36.06 -5.09
N VAL A 478 18.68 -35.78 -4.20
CA VAL A 478 19.92 -35.04 -4.53
C VAL A 478 20.74 -35.79 -5.57
N SER A 479 21.37 -35.05 -6.50
CA SER A 479 22.20 -35.58 -7.58
C SER A 479 23.31 -36.49 -7.05
N ARG A 480 23.44 -37.67 -7.66
CA ARG A 480 24.46 -38.68 -7.32
C ARG A 480 25.21 -39.20 -8.56
N GLN A 481 25.08 -38.50 -9.68
CA GLN A 481 25.77 -38.80 -10.95
C GLN A 481 25.59 -40.25 -11.42
N GLY A 482 24.36 -40.63 -11.79
CA GLY A 482 24.08 -41.92 -12.40
C GLY A 482 22.71 -42.49 -12.04
N ALA A 483 22.45 -43.71 -12.51
CA ALA A 483 21.22 -44.43 -12.21
C ALA A 483 21.21 -44.96 -10.77
N HIS A 484 20.09 -44.77 -10.09
CA HIS A 484 19.86 -45.20 -8.72
C HIS A 484 18.55 -45.97 -8.65
N GLN A 485 18.45 -46.90 -7.70
CA GLN A 485 17.21 -47.58 -7.39
C GLN A 485 16.57 -46.92 -6.16
N LEU A 486 15.37 -46.36 -6.32
CA LEU A 486 14.61 -45.72 -5.27
C LEU A 486 13.57 -46.71 -4.72
N THR A 487 13.40 -46.73 -3.39
CA THR A 487 12.37 -47.54 -2.73
C THR A 487 11.55 -46.66 -1.80
N VAL A 488 10.25 -46.53 -2.09
CA VAL A 488 9.31 -45.77 -1.25
C VAL A 488 8.32 -46.72 -0.62
N GLY A 489 8.24 -46.76 0.71
CA GLY A 489 7.34 -47.65 1.48
C GLY A 489 6.21 -46.90 2.17
N GLY A 490 5.37 -47.62 2.94
CA GLY A 490 4.40 -47.04 3.87
C GLY A 490 2.95 -46.98 3.37
N PHE A 491 2.69 -47.36 2.12
CA PHE A 491 1.38 -47.27 1.48
C PHE A 491 0.39 -48.32 2.03
N THR A 492 -0.90 -47.97 2.09
CA THR A 492 -2.02 -48.87 2.42
C THR A 492 -2.53 -49.64 1.21
N SER A 493 -2.33 -49.10 0.00
CA SER A 493 -2.82 -49.64 -1.28
C SER A 493 -1.67 -50.10 -2.19
N PRO A 494 -1.87 -51.13 -3.04
CA PRO A 494 -0.89 -51.51 -4.06
C PRO A 494 -0.89 -50.60 -5.30
N GLU A 495 -1.88 -49.73 -5.46
CA GLU A 495 -2.03 -48.85 -6.63
C GLU A 495 -1.18 -47.58 -6.45
N ILE A 496 0.14 -47.70 -6.64
CA ILE A 496 1.10 -46.63 -6.35
C ILE A 496 1.65 -46.03 -7.65
N PHE A 497 1.66 -44.71 -7.74
CA PHE A 497 2.20 -43.94 -8.86
C PHE A 497 3.34 -43.03 -8.41
N VAL A 498 4.26 -42.75 -9.33
CA VAL A 498 5.40 -41.87 -9.11
C VAL A 498 5.41 -40.82 -10.23
N LEU A 499 5.38 -39.55 -9.84
CA LEU A 499 5.60 -38.41 -10.74
C LEU A 499 6.97 -37.79 -10.46
N ASP A 500 7.71 -37.50 -11.52
CA ASP A 500 8.80 -36.51 -11.50
C ASP A 500 8.16 -35.13 -11.62
N VAL A 501 8.21 -34.36 -10.53
CA VAL A 501 7.66 -33.01 -10.40
C VAL A 501 8.76 -31.96 -10.23
N THR A 502 9.99 -32.30 -10.63
CA THR A 502 11.15 -31.37 -10.59
C THR A 502 10.84 -30.06 -11.33
N LYS A 503 10.05 -30.16 -12.39
CA LYS A 503 9.47 -29.04 -13.12
C LYS A 503 7.95 -29.21 -13.16
N PRO A 504 7.19 -28.49 -12.34
CA PRO A 504 5.72 -28.60 -12.27
C PRO A 504 5.01 -28.42 -13.62
N GLU A 505 5.60 -27.64 -14.53
CA GLU A 505 5.12 -27.40 -15.89
C GLU A 505 5.55 -28.48 -16.90
N GLN A 506 6.40 -29.43 -16.51
CA GLN A 506 6.94 -30.51 -17.37
C GLN A 506 6.98 -31.85 -16.63
N ILE A 507 5.90 -32.20 -15.94
CA ILE A 507 5.82 -33.44 -15.14
C ILE A 507 5.94 -34.71 -16.00
N ALA A 508 6.48 -35.77 -15.40
CA ALA A 508 6.59 -37.09 -16.02
C ALA A 508 6.11 -38.21 -15.09
N LEU A 509 5.26 -39.10 -15.59
CA LEU A 509 4.88 -40.32 -14.91
C LEU A 509 5.92 -41.41 -15.13
N LEU A 510 6.39 -41.99 -14.03
CA LEU A 510 7.34 -43.10 -14.04
C LEU A 510 6.57 -44.43 -14.03
N PHE A 511 6.73 -45.21 -15.09
CA PHE A 511 6.11 -46.53 -15.23
C PHE A 511 7.16 -47.65 -15.11
N GLY A 512 6.71 -48.91 -14.96
CA GLY A 512 7.61 -50.06 -14.82
C GLY A 512 8.11 -50.30 -13.39
N GLY A 513 7.74 -49.45 -12.43
CA GLY A 513 7.99 -49.67 -11.01
C GLY A 513 7.37 -50.97 -10.51
N VAL A 514 8.05 -51.65 -9.58
CA VAL A 514 7.60 -52.93 -9.01
C VAL A 514 7.04 -52.68 -7.62
N VAL A 515 5.73 -52.92 -7.46
CA VAL A 515 5.05 -52.85 -6.16
C VAL A 515 5.11 -54.19 -5.45
N GLN A 516 5.49 -54.16 -4.17
CA GLN A 516 5.55 -55.34 -3.32
C GLN A 516 4.89 -55.07 -1.98
N LYS A 517 4.23 -56.10 -1.44
CA LYS A 517 3.71 -56.06 -0.07
C LYS A 517 4.84 -56.33 0.92
N LYS A 518 5.05 -55.44 1.88
CA LYS A 518 5.99 -55.59 2.99
C LYS A 518 5.20 -55.51 4.30
N GLU A 519 5.10 -56.64 4.98
CA GLU A 519 4.24 -56.80 6.17
C GLU A 519 2.76 -56.43 5.87
N SER A 520 2.22 -55.41 6.54
CA SER A 520 0.85 -54.91 6.35
C SER A 520 0.74 -53.75 5.36
N ARG A 521 1.86 -53.28 4.80
CA ARG A 521 1.96 -52.11 3.91
C ARG A 521 2.51 -52.49 2.54
N TYR A 522 2.46 -51.55 1.61
CA TYR A 522 3.06 -51.68 0.28
C TYR A 522 4.27 -50.75 0.13
N GLN A 523 5.17 -51.13 -0.77
CA GLN A 523 6.29 -50.32 -1.21
C GLN A 523 6.44 -50.43 -2.73
N ILE A 524 6.93 -49.36 -3.35
CA ILE A 524 7.28 -49.33 -4.77
C ILE A 524 8.80 -49.21 -4.93
N GLN A 525 9.35 -49.97 -5.88
CA GLN A 525 10.74 -49.87 -6.32
C GLN A 525 10.80 -49.42 -7.76
N TYR A 526 11.64 -48.43 -8.05
CA TYR A 526 11.85 -47.91 -9.40
C TYR A 526 13.30 -47.43 -9.57
N SER A 527 13.76 -47.30 -10.79
CA SER A 527 15.10 -46.75 -11.09
C SER A 527 15.01 -45.49 -11.92
N ASP A 528 15.89 -44.53 -11.62
CA ASP A 528 16.02 -43.33 -12.43
C ASP A 528 17.45 -42.77 -12.38
N ASN A 529 17.80 -41.98 -13.39
CA ASN A 529 19.09 -41.32 -13.53
C ASN A 529 19.08 -39.95 -12.82
N LEU A 530 19.88 -39.84 -11.76
CA LEU A 530 20.02 -38.65 -10.92
C LEU A 530 21.24 -37.82 -11.35
N LYS A 531 21.21 -37.31 -12.59
CA LYS A 531 22.25 -36.37 -13.11
C LYS A 531 22.15 -34.98 -12.49
N ALA A 532 20.94 -34.60 -12.08
CA ALA A 532 20.60 -33.39 -11.35
C ALA A 532 19.68 -33.77 -10.18
N ASN A 533 19.44 -32.84 -9.27
CA ASN A 533 18.43 -33.02 -8.23
C ASN A 533 17.06 -33.22 -8.89
N LYS A 534 16.26 -34.11 -8.32
CA LYS A 534 14.90 -34.39 -8.80
C LYS A 534 13.92 -34.38 -7.63
N ILE A 535 12.72 -33.87 -7.87
CA ILE A 535 11.63 -33.92 -6.90
C ILE A 535 10.63 -34.96 -7.38
N TYR A 536 10.35 -35.95 -6.54
CA TYR A 536 9.35 -36.97 -6.83
C TYR A 536 8.13 -36.80 -5.94
N TYR A 537 6.94 -36.97 -6.52
CA TYR A 537 5.67 -37.11 -5.82
C TYR A 537 5.18 -38.55 -6.00
N THR A 538 5.26 -39.36 -4.95
CA THR A 538 4.79 -40.75 -4.94
C THR A 538 3.50 -40.85 -4.12
N PHE A 539 2.45 -41.43 -4.68
CA PHE A 539 1.13 -41.47 -4.04
C PHE A 539 0.34 -42.72 -4.42
N SER A 540 -0.59 -43.13 -3.55
CA SER A 540 -1.60 -44.13 -3.89
C SER A 540 -2.73 -43.49 -4.71
N PHE A 541 -3.15 -44.16 -5.77
CA PHE A 541 -4.25 -43.72 -6.61
C PHE A 541 -5.59 -44.15 -6.02
N ALA A 542 -6.04 -43.40 -5.01
CA ALA A 542 -7.34 -43.58 -4.37
C ALA A 542 -8.09 -42.26 -4.32
N GLU A 543 -9.43 -42.30 -4.36
CA GLU A 543 -10.27 -41.10 -4.46
C GLU A 543 -10.03 -40.13 -3.29
N GLU A 544 -9.76 -40.64 -2.09
CA GLU A 544 -9.46 -39.86 -0.90
C GLU A 544 -8.09 -39.15 -0.92
N ILE A 545 -7.19 -39.54 -1.83
CA ILE A 545 -5.86 -38.93 -2.00
C ILE A 545 -5.88 -37.88 -3.12
N LEU A 546 -6.70 -38.09 -4.14
CA LEU A 546 -6.83 -37.18 -5.28
C LEU A 546 -7.58 -35.90 -4.88
N LEU A 547 -6.99 -34.76 -5.19
CA LEU A 547 -7.52 -33.45 -4.83
C LEU A 547 -8.61 -32.98 -5.81
N LYS A 548 -9.46 -32.07 -5.33
CA LYS A 548 -10.40 -31.28 -6.13
C LYS A 548 -10.12 -29.79 -5.86
N PRO A 549 -10.25 -28.89 -6.86
CA PRO A 549 -10.07 -27.46 -6.67
C PRO A 549 -10.94 -26.96 -5.52
N ALA A 550 -10.42 -25.99 -4.77
CA ALA A 550 -11.17 -25.29 -3.73
C ALA A 550 -12.43 -24.64 -4.31
N ASP A 551 -12.30 -24.10 -5.52
CA ASP A 551 -13.41 -23.56 -6.31
C ASP A 551 -13.17 -23.75 -7.81
N ILE A 552 -14.26 -23.76 -8.58
CA ILE A 552 -14.25 -23.74 -10.04
C ILE A 552 -15.37 -22.83 -10.53
N SER A 553 -15.05 -21.90 -11.42
CA SER A 553 -16.01 -20.97 -12.00
C SER A 553 -15.80 -20.78 -13.50
N ILE A 554 -16.83 -20.28 -14.19
CA ILE A 554 -16.73 -19.87 -15.60
C ILE A 554 -16.40 -18.39 -15.60
N ASP A 555 -15.25 -18.03 -16.16
CA ASP A 555 -14.90 -16.65 -16.47
C ASP A 555 -15.43 -16.28 -17.86
N VAL A 556 -16.18 -15.19 -17.93
CA VAL A 556 -16.77 -14.65 -19.16
C VAL A 556 -16.48 -13.15 -19.20
N PRO A 557 -15.27 -12.76 -19.64
CA PRO A 557 -14.85 -11.37 -19.55
C PRO A 557 -15.73 -10.53 -20.48
N SER A 558 -16.41 -9.54 -19.90
CA SER A 558 -17.30 -8.64 -20.65
C SER A 558 -16.53 -7.70 -21.58
N ARG A 559 -15.23 -7.54 -21.34
CA ARG A 559 -14.28 -6.70 -22.08
C ARG A 559 -12.87 -7.26 -21.90
N ARG A 560 -11.96 -6.84 -22.78
CA ARG A 560 -10.51 -7.05 -22.59
C ARG A 560 -9.88 -5.75 -22.09
N LEU A 561 -9.50 -5.66 -20.83
CA LEU A 561 -8.89 -4.49 -20.21
C LEU A 561 -7.58 -4.09 -20.90
N GLN A 562 -6.81 -5.05 -21.41
CA GLN A 562 -5.62 -4.82 -22.25
C GLN A 562 -5.95 -4.39 -23.70
N SER A 563 -7.15 -3.88 -23.96
CA SER A 563 -7.49 -3.29 -25.25
C SER A 563 -7.18 -1.79 -25.24
N PRO A 564 -6.34 -1.26 -26.15
CA PRO A 564 -6.04 0.18 -26.22
C PRO A 564 -7.23 1.01 -26.74
N CYS A 565 -8.33 0.36 -27.15
CA CYS A 565 -9.53 1.01 -27.67
C CYS A 565 -10.46 1.55 -26.59
N HIS A 566 -10.20 1.24 -25.32
CA HIS A 566 -10.96 1.81 -24.23
C HIS A 566 -10.68 3.30 -24.08
N GLN A 567 -11.64 4.00 -23.47
CA GLN A 567 -11.52 5.37 -22.99
C GLN A 567 -12.33 5.47 -21.70
N ALA A 568 -11.77 6.11 -20.68
CA ALA A 568 -12.46 6.46 -19.45
C ALA A 568 -11.79 7.69 -18.83
N ASP A 569 -12.59 8.62 -18.30
CA ASP A 569 -12.11 9.72 -17.47
C ASP A 569 -11.98 9.28 -16.01
N TYR A 570 -12.83 8.32 -15.61
CA TYR A 570 -13.02 7.89 -14.22
C TYR A 570 -13.13 6.35 -14.16
N PHE A 571 -12.31 5.72 -13.33
CA PHE A 571 -12.45 4.31 -12.97
C PHE A 571 -13.16 4.13 -11.63
N ILE A 572 -14.13 3.22 -11.59
CA ILE A 572 -14.62 2.62 -10.34
C ILE A 572 -14.03 1.22 -10.29
N ILE A 573 -12.97 1.01 -9.50
CA ILE A 573 -12.40 -0.31 -9.27
C ILE A 573 -13.08 -0.87 -8.02
N HIS A 574 -13.77 -1.99 -8.16
CA HIS A 574 -14.61 -2.52 -7.08
C HIS A 574 -14.46 -4.02 -6.91
N HIS A 575 -14.67 -4.50 -5.69
CA HIS A 575 -14.77 -5.94 -5.47
C HIS A 575 -16.06 -6.49 -6.09
N ASP A 576 -16.00 -7.72 -6.57
CA ASP A 576 -17.05 -8.42 -7.32
C ASP A 576 -18.38 -8.56 -6.56
N SER A 577 -18.32 -8.53 -5.23
CA SER A 577 -19.51 -8.62 -4.37
C SER A 577 -20.36 -7.34 -4.34
N PHE A 578 -19.89 -6.23 -4.92
CA PHE A 578 -20.57 -4.94 -4.89
C PHE A 578 -21.20 -4.57 -6.24
N ASN A 579 -22.46 -4.15 -6.20
CA ASN A 579 -23.11 -3.48 -7.32
C ASN A 579 -22.85 -1.98 -7.23
N VAL A 580 -22.12 -1.45 -8.22
CA VAL A 580 -21.72 -0.04 -8.30
C VAL A 580 -22.53 0.77 -9.32
N ASP A 581 -23.62 0.24 -9.89
CA ASP A 581 -24.38 0.90 -10.95
C ASP A 581 -24.93 2.28 -10.52
N ALA A 582 -25.41 2.38 -9.28
CA ALA A 582 -25.91 3.64 -8.74
C ALA A 582 -24.80 4.70 -8.62
N LEU A 583 -23.62 4.32 -8.12
CA LEU A 583 -22.44 5.20 -8.06
C LEU A 583 -22.00 5.61 -9.47
N LYS A 584 -21.90 4.65 -10.39
CA LYS A 584 -21.55 4.88 -11.79
C LYS A 584 -22.48 5.90 -12.44
N ASN A 585 -23.79 5.73 -12.29
CA ASN A 585 -24.79 6.64 -12.86
C ASN A 585 -24.69 8.04 -12.24
N LEU A 586 -24.42 8.15 -10.94
CA LEU A 586 -24.21 9.42 -10.25
C LEU A 586 -22.99 10.18 -10.83
N VAL A 587 -21.85 9.50 -10.99
CA VAL A 587 -20.62 10.09 -11.53
C VAL A 587 -20.80 10.46 -13.01
N MET A 588 -21.44 9.60 -13.81
CA MET A 588 -21.79 9.89 -15.21
C MET A 588 -22.69 11.13 -15.33
N GLY A 589 -23.59 11.34 -14.35
CA GLY A 589 -24.43 12.53 -14.26
C GLY A 589 -23.66 13.86 -14.13
N ARG A 590 -22.37 13.80 -13.77
CA ARG A 590 -21.45 14.95 -13.72
C ARG A 590 -20.66 15.18 -15.02
N GLY A 591 -20.94 14.39 -16.06
CA GLY A 591 -20.35 14.55 -17.39
C GLY A 591 -19.02 13.80 -17.60
N LEU A 592 -18.69 12.85 -16.74
CA LEU A 592 -17.48 12.03 -16.85
C LEU A 592 -17.78 10.69 -17.56
N GLY A 593 -16.85 10.25 -18.41
CA GLY A 593 -16.82 8.89 -18.96
C GLY A 593 -16.37 7.88 -17.91
N VAL A 594 -17.31 7.07 -17.38
CA VAL A 594 -17.04 6.15 -16.27
C VAL A 594 -16.89 4.71 -16.75
N MET A 595 -15.81 4.06 -16.32
CA MET A 595 -15.62 2.62 -16.45
C MET A 595 -15.61 1.98 -15.06
N ALA A 596 -16.63 1.16 -14.77
CA ALA A 596 -16.63 0.27 -13.60
C ALA A 596 -15.92 -1.03 -13.97
N VAL A 597 -14.97 -1.45 -13.13
CA VAL A 597 -14.09 -2.60 -13.35
C VAL A 597 -14.09 -3.45 -12.08
N PRO A 598 -14.59 -4.69 -12.13
CA PRO A 598 -14.37 -5.67 -11.07
C PRO A 598 -12.87 -5.91 -10.89
N VAL A 599 -12.41 -6.00 -9.64
CA VAL A 599 -10.99 -6.21 -9.35
C VAL A 599 -10.51 -7.60 -9.80
N SER A 600 -11.40 -8.59 -9.86
CA SER A 600 -11.11 -9.91 -10.41
C SER A 600 -10.66 -9.85 -11.88
N ASP A 601 -11.34 -9.07 -12.73
CA ASP A 601 -10.97 -8.86 -14.15
C ASP A 601 -9.56 -8.26 -14.25
N ILE A 602 -9.18 -7.38 -13.32
CA ILE A 602 -7.82 -6.83 -13.23
C ILE A 602 -6.83 -7.94 -12.88
N TYR A 603 -7.11 -8.74 -11.85
CA TYR A 603 -6.24 -9.85 -11.49
C TYR A 603 -6.08 -10.85 -12.64
N ASP A 604 -7.15 -11.16 -13.35
CA ASP A 604 -7.15 -12.13 -14.45
C ASP A 604 -6.26 -11.68 -15.61
N GLU A 605 -6.30 -10.40 -16.00
CA GLU A 605 -5.49 -9.88 -17.11
C GLU A 605 -4.08 -9.38 -16.72
N PHE A 606 -3.86 -8.97 -15.46
CA PHE A 606 -2.61 -8.34 -15.02
C PHE A 606 -1.81 -9.16 -13.99
N ASN A 607 -2.39 -10.22 -13.41
CA ASN A 607 -1.67 -11.12 -12.49
C ASN A 607 -2.18 -12.57 -12.54
N HIS A 608 -2.62 -13.01 -13.73
CA HIS A 608 -3.05 -14.39 -14.00
C HIS A 608 -4.16 -14.94 -13.07
N GLY A 609 -4.95 -14.04 -12.49
CA GLY A 609 -6.08 -14.28 -11.60
C GLY A 609 -5.75 -14.29 -10.12
N MET A 610 -4.49 -14.09 -9.75
CA MET A 610 -4.06 -14.02 -8.35
C MET A 610 -4.24 -12.60 -7.79
N PRO A 611 -4.84 -12.42 -6.60
CA PRO A 611 -4.91 -11.12 -5.95
C PRO A 611 -3.52 -10.57 -5.62
N ASP A 612 -3.24 -9.35 -6.07
CA ASP A 612 -2.04 -8.58 -5.72
C ASP A 612 -2.32 -7.10 -6.03
N PRO A 613 -2.04 -6.16 -5.11
CA PRO A 613 -2.25 -4.73 -5.37
C PRO A 613 -1.42 -4.23 -6.57
N ARG A 614 -0.27 -4.83 -6.89
CA ARG A 614 0.51 -4.48 -8.09
C ARG A 614 -0.28 -4.65 -9.39
N ALA A 615 -1.18 -5.63 -9.45
CA ALA A 615 -2.06 -5.80 -10.62
C ALA A 615 -2.96 -4.58 -10.87
N ILE A 616 -3.42 -3.92 -9.80
CA ILE A 616 -4.22 -2.69 -9.88
C ILE A 616 -3.36 -1.54 -10.41
N LYS A 617 -2.13 -1.40 -9.91
CA LYS A 617 -1.17 -0.41 -10.41
C LYS A 617 -0.83 -0.66 -11.89
N ASP A 618 -0.51 -1.90 -12.26
CA ASP A 618 -0.19 -2.29 -13.64
C ASP A 618 -1.35 -2.02 -14.60
N PHE A 619 -2.59 -2.26 -14.16
CA PHE A 619 -3.79 -1.88 -14.92
C PHE A 619 -3.88 -0.37 -15.12
N LEU A 620 -3.68 0.43 -14.07
CA LEU A 620 -3.75 1.89 -14.14
C LEU A 620 -2.62 2.48 -15.00
N VAL A 621 -1.40 1.94 -14.90
CA VAL A 621 -0.28 2.26 -15.80
C VAL A 621 -0.64 1.94 -17.24
N TYR A 622 -1.12 0.71 -17.51
CA TYR A 622 -1.51 0.30 -18.85
C TYR A 622 -2.60 1.20 -19.43
N ALA A 623 -3.67 1.45 -18.67
CA ALA A 623 -4.76 2.31 -19.08
C ALA A 623 -4.27 3.74 -19.32
N TYR A 624 -3.46 4.28 -18.41
CA TYR A 624 -2.85 5.60 -18.57
C TYR A 624 -2.07 5.67 -19.87
N GLU A 625 -1.21 4.71 -20.20
CA GLU A 625 -0.35 4.76 -21.40
C GLU A 625 -1.07 4.44 -22.71
N ASN A 626 -2.04 3.52 -22.69
CA ASN A 626 -2.53 2.85 -23.91
C ASN A 626 -3.97 3.21 -24.28
N TYR A 627 -4.80 3.67 -23.34
CA TYR A 627 -6.19 4.00 -23.66
C TYR A 627 -6.27 5.27 -24.54
N SER A 628 -7.37 5.34 -25.30
CA SER A 628 -7.68 6.48 -26.14
C SER A 628 -7.86 7.74 -25.30
N SER A 629 -7.39 8.89 -25.80
CA SER A 629 -7.49 10.17 -25.09
C SER A 629 -8.95 10.62 -24.86
N PRO A 630 -9.23 11.38 -23.78
CA PRO A 630 -8.32 11.75 -22.70
C PRO A 630 -7.90 10.56 -21.83
N ALA A 631 -6.69 10.59 -21.26
CA ALA A 631 -6.27 9.53 -20.34
C ALA A 631 -7.02 9.65 -19.00
N PRO A 632 -7.23 8.53 -18.29
CA PRO A 632 -7.94 8.51 -17.02
C PRO A 632 -7.41 9.54 -16.03
N ALA A 633 -8.31 10.22 -15.33
CA ALA A 633 -7.98 11.30 -14.40
C ALA A 633 -8.49 11.03 -12.97
N TYR A 634 -9.42 10.11 -12.79
CA TYR A 634 -10.02 9.80 -11.49
C TYR A 634 -10.07 8.29 -11.25
N VAL A 635 -9.87 7.89 -10.01
CA VAL A 635 -10.00 6.50 -9.55
C VAL A 635 -10.77 6.48 -8.23
N ALA A 636 -11.88 5.73 -8.15
CA ALA A 636 -12.47 5.32 -6.89
C ALA A 636 -12.25 3.83 -6.64
N LEU A 637 -11.72 3.52 -5.47
CA LEU A 637 -11.59 2.15 -4.95
C LEU A 637 -12.82 1.85 -4.09
N VAL A 638 -13.57 0.80 -4.42
CA VAL A 638 -14.79 0.39 -3.71
C VAL A 638 -14.60 -1.00 -3.10
N GLY A 639 -14.24 -1.00 -1.82
CA GLY A 639 -13.92 -2.18 -1.03
C GLY A 639 -12.88 -1.84 0.03
N ASP A 640 -12.94 -2.51 1.16
CA ASP A 640 -12.00 -2.29 2.26
C ASP A 640 -10.68 -3.10 2.10
N ALA A 641 -9.69 -2.79 2.94
CA ALA A 641 -8.40 -3.46 3.02
C ALA A 641 -8.00 -3.79 4.47
N ASN A 642 -6.96 -4.60 4.63
CA ASN A 642 -6.39 -4.97 5.92
C ASN A 642 -4.89 -5.30 5.77
N GLN A 643 -4.05 -4.85 6.71
CA GLN A 643 -2.61 -5.16 6.74
C GLN A 643 -2.30 -6.60 7.13
N ASP A 644 -3.23 -7.30 7.81
CA ASP A 644 -3.22 -8.75 7.89
C ASP A 644 -3.77 -9.30 6.56
N LEU A 645 -2.88 -9.34 5.56
CA LEU A 645 -3.23 -9.53 4.15
C LEU A 645 -4.00 -10.84 3.89
N LEU A 646 -3.63 -11.89 4.61
CA LEU A 646 -4.21 -13.24 4.50
C LEU A 646 -5.27 -13.52 5.56
N ASN A 647 -5.54 -12.55 6.44
CA ASN A 647 -6.46 -12.68 7.55
C ASN A 647 -6.06 -13.80 8.53
N GLU A 648 -4.77 -13.95 8.81
CA GLU A 648 -4.23 -14.97 9.73
C GLU A 648 -4.67 -14.70 11.19
N LEU A 649 -4.86 -13.43 11.55
CA LEU A 649 -5.40 -13.04 12.86
C LEU A 649 -6.93 -13.15 12.93
N GLY A 650 -7.62 -13.31 11.80
CA GLY A 650 -9.07 -13.48 11.74
C GLY A 650 -9.89 -12.22 12.00
N HIS A 651 -9.30 -11.03 11.81
CA HIS A 651 -9.92 -9.72 12.09
C HIS A 651 -10.07 -8.81 10.87
N GLY A 652 -9.67 -9.25 9.67
CA GLY A 652 -9.56 -8.40 8.49
C GLY A 652 -10.36 -8.85 7.27
N ILE A 653 -10.56 -7.90 6.35
CA ILE A 653 -11.09 -8.14 5.01
C ILE A 653 -10.22 -7.38 4.01
N ASN A 654 -9.79 -8.07 2.95
CA ASN A 654 -9.05 -7.49 1.82
C ASN A 654 -9.86 -7.58 0.53
N TYR A 655 -10.91 -6.76 0.41
CA TYR A 655 -11.70 -6.68 -0.82
C TYR A 655 -10.93 -5.96 -1.93
N ILE A 656 -10.30 -4.84 -1.60
CA ILE A 656 -9.34 -4.15 -2.48
C ILE A 656 -8.10 -3.90 -1.62
N PRO A 657 -7.01 -4.68 -1.80
CA PRO A 657 -5.80 -4.51 -1.00
C PRO A 657 -5.23 -3.08 -1.15
N THR A 658 -4.27 -2.73 -0.31
CA THR A 658 -3.56 -1.44 -0.37
C THR A 658 -2.06 -1.70 -0.39
N ASN A 659 -1.28 -0.80 -1.00
CA ASN A 659 0.17 -0.89 -0.95
C ASN A 659 0.67 -0.46 0.43
N LEU A 660 1.80 -1.04 0.85
CA LEU A 660 2.40 -0.80 2.16
C LEU A 660 3.78 -0.16 1.99
N PHE A 661 4.10 0.79 2.85
CA PHE A 661 5.43 1.38 2.91
C PHE A 661 5.83 1.70 4.35
N TYR A 662 7.12 1.89 4.59
CA TYR A 662 7.63 2.15 5.93
C TYR A 662 7.70 3.66 6.23
N THR A 663 7.11 4.08 7.35
CA THR A 663 7.30 5.41 7.94
C THR A 663 8.08 5.31 9.26
N ALA A 664 8.89 6.32 9.57
CA ALA A 664 9.65 6.33 10.83
C ALA A 664 8.73 6.37 12.08
N LEU A 665 7.63 7.12 12.00
CA LEU A 665 6.73 7.37 13.14
C LEU A 665 5.76 6.21 13.41
N LEU A 666 5.22 5.56 12.39
CA LEU A 666 4.28 4.43 12.57
C LEU A 666 4.92 3.06 12.32
N GLY A 667 5.78 2.94 11.31
CA GLY A 667 6.24 1.67 10.75
C GLY A 667 5.53 1.40 9.43
N ILE A 668 5.17 0.15 9.15
CA ILE A 668 4.36 -0.23 7.98
C ILE A 668 3.04 0.52 7.99
N THR A 669 2.83 1.29 6.93
CA THR A 669 1.74 2.25 6.75
C THR A 669 1.09 2.00 5.39
N ALA A 670 -0.24 2.05 5.33
CA ALA A 670 -0.98 1.91 4.08
C ALA A 670 -0.88 3.17 3.20
N THR A 671 -0.82 2.98 1.88
CA THR A 671 -0.82 4.04 0.88
C THR A 671 -1.58 3.59 -0.37
N ASP A 672 -2.65 4.31 -0.71
CA ASP A 672 -3.29 4.18 -2.03
C ASP A 672 -2.69 5.16 -3.06
N ASN A 673 -1.87 6.14 -2.64
CA ASN A 673 -1.24 7.10 -3.55
C ASN A 673 -0.37 6.38 -4.60
N ASP A 674 0.25 5.26 -4.22
CA ASP A 674 1.10 4.46 -5.10
C ASP A 674 0.34 3.83 -6.30
N TYR A 675 -0.99 3.66 -6.21
CA TYR A 675 -1.78 3.19 -7.35
C TYR A 675 -1.81 4.18 -8.51
N VAL A 676 -1.65 5.47 -8.20
CA VAL A 676 -1.84 6.57 -9.15
C VAL A 676 -0.55 7.33 -9.46
N THR A 677 0.60 6.86 -8.98
CA THR A 677 1.94 7.27 -9.44
C THR A 677 2.34 6.38 -10.62
N VAL A 678 1.84 6.71 -11.81
CA VAL A 678 1.93 5.90 -13.04
C VAL A 678 2.87 6.49 -14.10
N SER A 679 3.38 7.70 -13.87
CA SER A 679 4.36 8.38 -14.73
C SER A 679 5.59 8.74 -13.92
N GLY A 680 6.77 8.27 -14.36
CA GLY A 680 8.01 8.46 -13.62
C GLY A 680 8.20 7.45 -12.49
N ASP A 681 9.32 7.60 -11.78
CA ASP A 681 9.67 6.84 -10.57
C ASP A 681 9.72 7.84 -9.41
N ASP A 682 8.53 8.29 -8.99
CA ASP A 682 8.34 9.33 -7.98
C ASP A 682 6.96 9.22 -7.30
N ASP A 683 6.73 10.07 -6.30
CA ASP A 683 5.54 10.01 -5.43
C ASP A 683 4.40 10.95 -5.87
N LEU A 684 4.53 11.61 -7.04
CA LEU A 684 3.54 12.56 -7.54
C LEU A 684 2.39 11.84 -8.25
N PRO A 685 1.14 12.04 -7.81
CA PRO A 685 0.00 11.33 -8.40
C PRO A 685 -0.40 11.91 -9.76
N ASP A 686 -0.68 11.01 -10.71
CA ASP A 686 -1.13 11.28 -12.07
C ASP A 686 -2.64 11.11 -12.27
N MET A 687 -3.35 10.62 -11.24
CA MET A 687 -4.81 10.53 -11.18
C MET A 687 -5.30 10.94 -9.78
N PHE A 688 -6.50 11.51 -9.70
CA PHE A 688 -7.15 11.84 -8.44
C PHE A 688 -7.83 10.60 -7.84
N LEU A 689 -7.35 10.15 -6.69
CA LEU A 689 -7.82 8.92 -6.05
C LEU A 689 -8.71 9.21 -4.83
N GLY A 690 -9.77 8.41 -4.67
CA GLY A 690 -10.50 8.30 -3.41
C GLY A 690 -10.85 6.84 -3.09
N ARG A 691 -10.95 6.50 -1.80
CA ARG A 691 -11.36 5.17 -1.33
C ARG A 691 -12.72 5.19 -0.64
N MET A 692 -13.58 4.24 -1.00
CA MET A 692 -14.81 3.87 -0.28
C MET A 692 -14.57 2.49 0.35
N PRO A 693 -14.08 2.43 1.60
CA PRO A 693 -13.64 1.19 2.26
C PRO A 693 -14.81 0.34 2.77
N VAL A 694 -15.74 -0.02 1.89
CA VAL A 694 -16.98 -0.71 2.28
C VAL A 694 -16.76 -2.22 2.46
N ARG A 695 -17.48 -2.79 3.43
CA ARG A 695 -17.49 -4.23 3.73
C ARG A 695 -18.80 -4.92 3.34
N SER A 696 -19.84 -4.13 3.04
CA SER A 696 -21.15 -4.62 2.64
C SER A 696 -21.82 -3.71 1.59
N GLN A 697 -22.72 -4.28 0.78
CA GLN A 697 -23.51 -3.48 -0.18
C GLN A 697 -24.30 -2.37 0.53
N LYS A 698 -24.76 -2.61 1.77
CA LYS A 698 -25.50 -1.62 2.55
C LYS A 698 -24.65 -0.38 2.85
N GLU A 699 -23.38 -0.56 3.19
CA GLU A 699 -22.46 0.58 3.41
C GLU A 699 -22.21 1.36 2.11
N LEU A 700 -22.08 0.67 0.98
CA LEU A 700 -21.97 1.33 -0.32
C LEU A 700 -23.24 2.13 -0.65
N ASP A 701 -24.41 1.53 -0.45
CA ASP A 701 -25.70 2.20 -0.67
C ASP A 701 -25.83 3.46 0.21
N ALA A 702 -25.40 3.39 1.47
CA ALA A 702 -25.38 4.54 2.39
C ALA A 702 -24.52 5.69 1.85
N ILE A 703 -23.30 5.41 1.37
CA ILE A 703 -22.41 6.41 0.75
C ILE A 703 -23.07 7.01 -0.51
N VAL A 704 -23.58 6.17 -1.42
CA VAL A 704 -24.18 6.63 -2.68
C VAL A 704 -25.43 7.48 -2.43
N ASN A 705 -26.27 7.09 -1.48
CA ASN A 705 -27.46 7.86 -1.08
C ASN A 705 -27.09 9.22 -0.50
N LYS A 706 -26.00 9.31 0.28
CA LYS A 706 -25.46 10.57 0.78
C LYS A 706 -24.95 11.46 -0.35
N LEU A 707 -24.18 10.92 -1.30
CA LEU A 707 -23.68 11.68 -2.45
C LEU A 707 -24.82 12.24 -3.32
N SER A 708 -25.86 11.43 -3.58
CA SER A 708 -27.04 11.85 -4.33
C SER A 708 -27.76 13.00 -3.64
N ARG A 709 -28.02 12.88 -2.33
CA ARG A 709 -28.75 13.91 -1.58
C ARG A 709 -27.95 15.18 -1.37
N TYR A 710 -26.65 15.07 -1.10
CA TYR A 710 -25.76 16.23 -0.98
C TYR A 710 -25.84 17.14 -2.20
N SER A 711 -25.92 16.57 -3.41
CA SER A 711 -26.06 17.36 -4.65
C SER A 711 -27.40 18.08 -4.79
N GLN A 712 -28.44 17.64 -4.07
CA GLN A 712 -29.81 18.14 -4.14
C GLN A 712 -30.22 18.99 -2.92
N ALA A 713 -29.45 18.98 -1.84
CA ALA A 713 -29.76 19.70 -0.60
C ALA A 713 -30.00 21.20 -0.86
N ALA A 714 -30.87 21.83 -0.07
CA ALA A 714 -31.12 23.26 -0.18
C ALA A 714 -29.87 24.07 0.21
N LEU A 715 -29.59 25.14 -0.53
CA LEU A 715 -28.62 26.17 -0.14
C LEU A 715 -29.33 27.15 0.81
N ASP A 716 -29.49 26.76 2.09
CA ASP A 716 -30.21 27.54 3.11
C ASP A 716 -29.27 28.22 4.14
N GLY A 717 -27.98 28.29 3.81
CA GLY A 717 -26.94 28.97 4.58
C GLY A 717 -26.01 28.04 5.36
N TRP A 718 -26.34 26.74 5.50
CA TRP A 718 -25.47 25.80 6.22
C TRP A 718 -24.09 25.64 5.57
N GLN A 719 -23.99 25.85 4.26
CA GLN A 719 -22.75 25.77 3.49
C GLN A 719 -21.75 26.87 3.84
N GLN A 720 -22.20 27.96 4.47
CA GLN A 720 -21.35 29.07 4.88
C GLN A 720 -20.68 28.81 6.24
N ASN A 721 -21.12 27.77 6.97
CA ASN A 721 -20.59 27.43 8.27
C ASN A 721 -19.40 26.47 8.15
N VAL A 722 -18.34 26.75 8.91
CA VAL A 722 -17.21 25.84 9.11
C VAL A 722 -17.03 25.61 10.61
N LEU A 723 -16.74 24.37 11.00
CA LEU A 723 -16.51 24.00 12.40
C LEU A 723 -15.04 23.62 12.61
N PHE A 724 -14.37 24.28 13.55
CA PHE A 724 -13.05 23.90 14.05
C PHE A 724 -13.17 23.28 15.43
N VAL A 725 -12.58 22.10 15.60
CA VAL A 725 -12.53 21.36 16.86
C VAL A 725 -11.07 21.09 17.22
N THR A 726 -10.67 21.37 18.45
CA THR A 726 -9.30 21.14 18.93
C THR A 726 -9.23 20.27 20.18
N ASP A 727 -8.11 19.58 20.36
CA ASP A 727 -7.75 18.91 21.61
C ASP A 727 -7.41 19.94 22.73
N ASN A 728 -7.01 19.49 23.91
CA ASN A 728 -6.74 20.34 25.08
C ASN A 728 -5.32 20.95 25.12
N ASP A 729 -4.65 21.05 23.97
CA ASP A 729 -3.32 21.66 23.84
C ASP A 729 -3.44 23.05 23.20
N PRO A 730 -2.94 24.12 23.84
CA PRO A 730 -2.98 25.47 23.31
C PRO A 730 -2.37 25.65 21.90
N ASN A 731 -1.39 24.82 21.52
CA ASN A 731 -0.79 24.90 20.19
C ASN A 731 -1.81 24.54 19.08
N PHE A 732 -2.73 23.60 19.35
CA PHE A 732 -3.78 23.28 18.38
C PHE A 732 -4.81 24.40 18.25
N ASP A 733 -5.11 25.10 19.35
CA ASP A 733 -5.97 26.28 19.34
C ASP A 733 -5.35 27.41 18.52
N GLU A 734 -4.04 27.62 18.65
CA GLU A 734 -3.28 28.60 17.87
C GLU A 734 -3.35 28.30 16.38
N THR A 735 -3.01 27.08 15.96
CA THR A 735 -3.15 26.63 14.56
C THR A 735 -4.58 26.85 14.03
N ALA A 736 -5.60 26.51 14.82
CA ALA A 736 -7.00 26.72 14.42
C ALA A 736 -7.32 28.21 14.24
N ASN A 737 -6.88 29.06 15.18
CA ASN A 737 -7.10 30.50 15.12
C ASN A 737 -6.42 31.13 13.91
N GLU A 738 -5.19 30.74 13.58
CA GLU A 738 -4.47 31.25 12.41
C GLU A 738 -5.19 30.94 11.10
N LEU A 739 -5.67 29.70 10.93
CA LEU A 739 -6.47 29.30 9.77
C LEU A 739 -7.81 30.08 9.72
N ILE A 740 -8.47 30.26 10.86
CA ILE A 740 -9.74 31.00 10.95
C ILE A 740 -9.54 32.47 10.60
N GLU A 741 -8.52 33.12 11.15
CA GLU A 741 -8.22 34.53 10.88
C GLU A 741 -7.87 34.76 9.41
N LYS A 742 -7.11 33.82 8.82
CA LYS A 742 -6.67 33.91 7.42
C LYS A 742 -7.79 33.69 6.41
N TYR A 743 -8.73 32.78 6.69
CA TYR A 743 -9.70 32.31 5.68
C TYR A 743 -11.17 32.52 6.05
N PHE A 744 -11.50 32.61 7.34
CA PHE A 744 -12.88 32.47 7.83
C PHE A 744 -13.32 33.56 8.81
N ALA A 745 -12.67 34.72 8.82
CA ALA A 745 -12.97 35.81 9.76
C ALA A 745 -14.48 36.13 9.82
N GLY A 746 -15.17 35.61 10.86
CA GLY A 746 -16.61 35.78 11.11
C GLY A 746 -17.54 34.62 10.72
N TYR A 747 -17.04 33.51 10.15
CA TYR A 747 -17.86 32.39 9.64
C TYR A 747 -17.56 31.02 10.27
N ALA A 748 -16.49 30.93 11.09
CA ALA A 748 -16.11 29.70 11.78
C ALA A 748 -16.73 29.60 13.18
N SER A 749 -17.29 28.43 13.50
CA SER A 749 -17.58 28.02 14.88
C SER A 749 -16.39 27.27 15.47
N GLN A 750 -16.14 27.47 16.76
CA GLN A 750 -14.98 26.94 17.47
C GLN A 750 -15.43 26.09 18.66
N ILE A 751 -14.89 24.88 18.77
CA ILE A 751 -15.03 24.01 19.95
C ILE A 751 -13.64 23.60 20.38
N TYR A 752 -13.05 24.36 21.30
CA TYR A 752 -11.71 24.08 21.81
C TYR A 752 -11.81 23.37 23.13
N LEU A 753 -11.33 22.12 23.21
CA LEU A 753 -11.45 21.32 24.43
C LEU A 753 -10.76 22.00 25.64
N SER A 754 -9.71 22.80 25.38
CA SER A 754 -9.03 23.64 26.37
C SER A 754 -9.95 24.62 27.11
N GLN A 755 -11.06 25.03 26.49
CA GLN A 755 -12.05 25.97 27.05
C GLN A 755 -13.11 25.30 27.92
N TYR A 756 -13.19 23.97 27.90
CA TYR A 756 -14.10 23.20 28.72
C TYR A 756 -13.39 22.77 30.01
N SER A 757 -14.09 22.85 31.15
CA SER A 757 -13.52 22.53 32.46
C SER A 757 -14.44 21.64 33.28
N GLY A 758 -13.87 20.97 34.29
CA GLY A 758 -14.57 20.04 35.17
C GLY A 758 -14.65 18.61 34.64
N ALA A 759 -15.28 17.73 35.43
CA ALA A 759 -15.35 16.29 35.13
C ALA A 759 -16.11 15.99 33.83
N ASP A 760 -17.05 16.85 33.44
CA ASP A 760 -17.91 16.68 32.26
C ASP A 760 -17.40 17.43 31.01
N ALA A 761 -16.17 17.98 31.05
CA ALA A 761 -15.62 18.82 29.97
C ALA A 761 -15.75 18.17 28.57
N LYS A 762 -15.28 16.91 28.43
CA LYS A 762 -15.37 16.15 27.17
C LYS A 762 -16.81 15.85 26.77
N ALA A 763 -17.70 15.59 27.73
CA ALA A 763 -19.11 15.29 27.45
C ALA A 763 -19.84 16.53 26.92
N ASN A 764 -19.59 17.70 27.52
CA ASN A 764 -20.16 18.98 27.06
C ASN A 764 -19.61 19.37 25.68
N ALA A 765 -18.29 19.29 25.49
CA ALA A 765 -17.67 19.55 24.19
C ALA A 765 -18.21 18.60 23.10
N LYS A 766 -18.36 17.30 23.41
CA LYS A 766 -19.00 16.32 22.51
C LYS A 766 -20.43 16.73 22.13
N GLN A 767 -21.24 17.14 23.10
CA GLN A 767 -22.61 17.57 22.84
C GLN A 767 -22.63 18.78 21.90
N ASP A 768 -21.73 19.74 22.10
CA ASP A 768 -21.61 20.90 21.22
C ASP A 768 -21.14 20.51 19.81
N ILE A 769 -20.23 19.55 19.67
CA ILE A 769 -19.79 18.99 18.38
C ILE A 769 -20.99 18.41 17.63
N ILE A 770 -21.77 17.53 18.30
CA ILE A 770 -22.96 16.91 17.73
C ILE A 770 -23.97 17.98 17.31
N GLN A 771 -24.19 19.01 18.13
CA GLN A 771 -25.13 20.09 17.82
C GLN A 771 -24.71 20.90 16.58
N HIS A 772 -23.44 21.25 16.45
CA HIS A 772 -22.95 22.01 15.29
C HIS A 772 -23.02 21.18 14.01
N LEU A 773 -22.60 19.91 14.06
CA LEU A 773 -22.73 18.99 12.92
C LEU A 773 -24.20 18.84 12.49
N ASN A 774 -25.12 18.69 13.44
CA ASN A 774 -26.56 18.59 13.17
C ASN A 774 -27.18 19.87 12.59
N THR A 775 -26.65 21.04 12.97
CA THR A 775 -27.07 22.33 12.42
C THR A 775 -26.58 22.51 10.97
N GLY A 776 -25.44 21.90 10.66
CA GLY A 776 -24.83 21.85 9.33
C GLY A 776 -23.59 22.74 9.23
N ALA A 777 -22.51 22.14 8.77
CA ALA A 777 -21.25 22.80 8.41
C ALA A 777 -20.73 22.19 7.11
N LEU A 778 -20.26 23.03 6.18
CA LEU A 778 -19.67 22.57 4.93
C LEU A 778 -18.39 21.77 5.20
N ILE A 779 -17.55 22.29 6.10
CA ILE A 779 -16.31 21.67 6.51
C ILE A 779 -16.28 21.56 8.03
N THR A 780 -15.80 20.43 8.51
CA THR A 780 -15.42 20.24 9.90
C THR A 780 -13.95 19.88 9.92
N SER A 781 -13.14 20.67 10.63
CA SER A 781 -11.71 20.44 10.80
C SER A 781 -11.44 20.06 12.25
N TYR A 782 -10.85 18.89 12.47
CA TYR A 782 -10.31 18.50 13.78
C TYR A 782 -8.79 18.65 13.79
N ILE A 783 -8.24 19.33 14.79
CA ILE A 783 -6.79 19.50 15.00
C ILE A 783 -6.42 18.96 16.38
N GLY A 784 -5.58 17.93 16.46
CA GLY A 784 -5.20 17.37 17.75
C GLY A 784 -4.65 15.96 17.71
N HIS A 785 -4.62 15.28 18.86
CA HIS A 785 -4.25 13.87 18.92
C HIS A 785 -5.37 12.96 18.41
N GLY A 786 -4.99 11.92 17.67
CA GLY A 786 -5.90 10.92 17.13
C GLY A 786 -5.44 9.50 17.48
N SER A 787 -6.42 8.62 17.71
CA SER A 787 -6.24 7.16 17.59
C SER A 787 -6.94 6.67 16.32
N VAL A 788 -6.98 5.36 16.06
CA VAL A 788 -7.73 4.84 14.90
C VAL A 788 -9.21 5.24 14.94
N GLY A 789 -9.84 5.22 16.13
CA GLY A 789 -11.29 5.38 16.30
C GLY A 789 -11.76 6.61 17.09
N ASN A 790 -10.86 7.51 17.52
CA ASN A 790 -11.27 8.67 18.32
C ASN A 790 -10.36 9.90 18.23
N TRP A 791 -10.93 11.04 18.64
CA TRP A 791 -10.26 12.32 18.90
C TRP A 791 -9.93 12.48 20.39
N ALA A 792 -8.78 13.10 20.72
CA ALA A 792 -8.44 13.62 22.05
C ALA A 792 -8.68 12.64 23.23
N GLY A 793 -8.44 11.34 23.04
CA GLY A 793 -8.73 10.31 24.05
C GLY A 793 -10.21 10.25 24.44
N LEU A 794 -11.07 9.93 23.46
CA LEU A 794 -12.53 9.77 23.58
C LEU A 794 -13.37 11.06 23.66
N LEU A 795 -12.86 12.20 23.19
CA LEU A 795 -13.70 13.40 22.99
C LEU A 795 -14.84 13.12 22.01
N PHE A 796 -14.52 12.48 20.89
CA PHE A 796 -15.48 12.00 19.90
C PHE A 796 -14.94 10.68 19.33
N LYS A 797 -15.76 9.62 19.33
CA LYS A 797 -15.39 8.27 18.89
C LYS A 797 -16.29 7.77 17.77
N SER A 798 -15.90 6.71 17.06
CA SER A 798 -16.67 6.12 15.95
C SER A 798 -18.15 5.87 16.31
N SER A 799 -18.45 5.38 17.52
CA SER A 799 -19.85 5.16 17.95
C SER A 799 -20.65 6.44 18.20
N ASP A 800 -20.02 7.60 18.39
CA ASP A 800 -20.75 8.87 18.56
C ASP A 800 -21.29 9.39 17.22
N VAL A 801 -20.78 8.91 16.07
CA VAL A 801 -21.30 9.24 14.73
C VAL A 801 -22.79 8.87 14.61
N GLU A 802 -23.23 7.82 15.32
CA GLU A 802 -24.64 7.40 15.32
C GLU A 802 -25.59 8.44 15.93
N LEU A 803 -25.08 9.36 16.74
CA LEU A 803 -25.83 10.45 17.37
C LEU A 803 -26.08 11.64 16.43
N LEU A 804 -25.48 11.61 15.24
CA LEU A 804 -25.64 12.65 14.24
C LEU A 804 -27.00 12.51 13.50
N GLY A 805 -27.58 13.65 13.17
CA GLY A 805 -28.85 13.82 12.46
C GLY A 805 -28.74 14.87 11.34
N ASN A 806 -27.58 14.95 10.69
CA ASN A 806 -27.23 15.93 9.66
C ASN A 806 -27.48 15.42 8.22
N SER A 807 -28.58 14.71 8.00
CA SER A 807 -28.93 13.99 6.77
C SER A 807 -28.75 14.78 5.47
N ASP A 808 -29.20 16.03 5.44
CA ASP A 808 -29.15 16.92 4.27
C ASP A 808 -28.03 17.98 4.37
N LYS A 809 -27.22 17.91 5.43
CA LYS A 809 -26.20 18.91 5.79
C LYS A 809 -24.87 18.23 6.13
N LEU A 810 -24.48 17.32 5.24
CA LEU A 810 -23.30 16.50 5.39
C LEU A 810 -22.03 17.35 5.28
N THR A 811 -21.12 17.16 6.24
CA THR A 811 -19.83 17.85 6.26
C THR A 811 -18.81 17.16 5.36
N PHE A 812 -17.86 17.91 4.84
CA PHE A 812 -16.57 17.37 4.45
C PHE A 812 -15.64 17.41 5.66
N LEU A 813 -15.24 16.23 6.15
CA LEU A 813 -14.44 16.12 7.36
C LEU A 813 -12.95 16.14 7.01
N MET A 814 -12.20 17.04 7.64
CA MET A 814 -10.74 17.07 7.58
C MET A 814 -10.19 16.76 8.97
N THR A 815 -9.37 15.73 9.10
CA THR A 815 -8.74 15.38 10.38
C THR A 815 -7.24 15.60 10.30
N LEU A 816 -6.76 16.60 11.04
CA LEU A 816 -5.37 17.02 11.16
C LEU A 816 -4.77 16.40 12.42
N ASN A 817 -4.67 15.07 12.43
CA ASN A 817 -4.24 14.26 13.58
C ASN A 817 -3.48 13.00 13.14
N CYS A 818 -3.21 12.09 14.07
CA CYS A 818 -2.65 10.78 13.74
C CYS A 818 -3.77 9.77 13.38
N ILE A 819 -3.52 8.94 12.36
CA ILE A 819 -4.15 7.61 12.09
C ILE A 819 -5.70 7.48 12.08
N ASN A 820 -6.48 8.57 12.05
CA ASN A 820 -7.94 8.48 11.90
C ASN A 820 -8.41 7.86 10.56
N GLY A 821 -7.53 7.84 9.56
CA GLY A 821 -7.73 7.20 8.28
C GLY A 821 -7.04 5.85 8.14
N TRP A 822 -6.60 5.20 9.23
CA TRP A 822 -5.96 3.88 9.15
C TRP A 822 -6.99 2.78 8.89
N PHE A 823 -7.56 2.75 7.68
CA PHE A 823 -8.60 1.82 7.24
C PHE A 823 -8.11 0.36 7.20
N SER A 824 -6.81 0.16 6.98
CA SER A 824 -6.20 -1.16 6.89
C SER A 824 -5.80 -1.75 8.25
N PHE A 825 -6.34 -1.24 9.36
CA PHE A 825 -5.93 -1.65 10.69
C PHE A 825 -6.27 -3.13 10.95
N TYR A 826 -5.30 -3.89 11.48
CA TYR A 826 -5.29 -5.35 11.48
C TYR A 826 -6.01 -6.01 12.67
N GLN A 827 -6.59 -5.22 13.57
CA GLN A 827 -7.29 -5.70 14.76
C GLN A 827 -8.59 -4.93 14.98
N ALA A 828 -9.55 -5.53 15.70
CA ALA A 828 -10.65 -4.76 16.25
C ALA A 828 -10.13 -3.77 17.31
N PHE A 829 -10.70 -2.57 17.39
CA PHE A 829 -10.36 -1.56 18.39
C PHE A 829 -11.62 -0.94 18.98
N ASP A 830 -11.67 -0.82 20.31
CA ASP A 830 -12.83 -0.30 21.03
C ASP A 830 -14.16 -0.99 20.66
N GLY A 831 -14.11 -2.25 20.22
CA GLY A 831 -15.29 -3.03 19.78
C GLY A 831 -15.84 -2.62 18.41
N HIS A 832 -15.07 -1.86 17.63
CA HIS A 832 -15.37 -1.47 16.25
C HIS A 832 -14.21 -1.87 15.34
N ASP A 833 -14.55 -2.11 14.08
CA ASP A 833 -13.57 -2.47 13.05
C ASP A 833 -13.36 -1.31 12.05
N ASP A 834 -14.05 -0.17 12.24
CA ASP A 834 -14.02 1.01 11.38
C ASP A 834 -13.23 2.14 12.03
N SER A 835 -12.24 2.68 11.30
CA SER A 835 -11.56 3.90 11.68
C SER A 835 -12.54 5.08 11.77
N LEU A 836 -12.15 6.17 12.43
CA LEU A 836 -13.08 7.30 12.57
C LEU A 836 -13.47 7.88 11.21
N ALA A 837 -12.56 7.93 10.24
CA ALA A 837 -12.86 8.34 8.87
C ALA A 837 -13.91 7.42 8.22
N GLU A 838 -13.78 6.11 8.41
CA GLU A 838 -14.73 5.11 7.93
C GLU A 838 -16.10 5.27 8.56
N ALA A 839 -16.17 5.43 9.89
CA ALA A 839 -17.43 5.60 10.60
C ALA A 839 -18.20 6.83 10.08
N PHE A 840 -17.52 7.97 9.90
CA PHE A 840 -18.15 9.18 9.33
C PHE A 840 -18.62 8.99 7.88
N LEU A 841 -17.84 8.30 7.05
CA LEU A 841 -18.18 8.07 5.65
C LEU A 841 -19.30 7.04 5.47
N LYS A 842 -19.26 5.92 6.20
CA LYS A 842 -20.19 4.78 6.04
C LYS A 842 -21.53 4.99 6.75
N ALA A 843 -21.61 5.89 7.72
CA ALA A 843 -22.83 6.11 8.49
C ALA A 843 -24.02 6.47 7.58
N ASP A 844 -25.07 5.68 7.70
CA ASP A 844 -26.29 5.84 6.92
C ASP A 844 -27.04 7.09 7.37
N ASP A 845 -27.44 7.89 6.39
CA ASP A 845 -28.20 9.11 6.59
C ASP A 845 -27.56 10.20 7.48
N LYS A 846 -26.24 10.15 7.71
CA LYS A 846 -25.55 11.10 8.59
C LYS A 846 -24.03 11.14 8.35
N GLY A 847 -23.34 11.95 9.13
CA GLY A 847 -21.88 12.02 9.13
C GLY A 847 -21.34 12.87 7.99
N ALA A 848 -20.38 12.34 7.24
CA ALA A 848 -19.64 13.09 6.23
C ALA A 848 -20.02 12.67 4.80
N VAL A 849 -19.89 13.61 3.84
CA VAL A 849 -19.99 13.35 2.40
C VAL A 849 -18.65 12.88 1.79
N GLY A 850 -17.55 13.21 2.48
CA GLY A 850 -16.19 12.80 2.20
C GLY A 850 -15.30 13.12 3.40
N VAL A 851 -14.19 12.39 3.55
CA VAL A 851 -13.24 12.59 4.65
C VAL A 851 -11.83 12.69 4.09
N TRP A 852 -11.01 13.61 4.58
CA TRP A 852 -9.58 13.66 4.30
C TRP A 852 -8.80 13.43 5.59
N ALA A 853 -8.13 12.29 5.68
CA ALA A 853 -7.52 11.81 6.90
C ALA A 853 -6.23 11.02 6.61
N PRO A 854 -5.24 11.03 7.53
CA PRO A 854 -4.02 10.28 7.38
C PRO A 854 -4.16 8.81 7.80
N THR A 855 -3.54 7.91 7.03
CA THR A 855 -3.31 6.48 7.39
C THR A 855 -2.13 6.30 8.34
N GLY A 856 -1.25 7.31 8.43
CA GLY A 856 -0.02 7.30 9.21
C GLY A 856 0.00 8.29 10.38
N GLN A 857 1.16 8.37 11.03
CA GLN A 857 1.47 9.43 12.00
C GLN A 857 2.18 10.59 11.30
N GLY A 858 1.95 11.81 11.79
CA GLY A 858 2.56 13.04 11.28
C GLY A 858 2.64 14.11 12.37
N PHE A 859 3.26 15.24 12.04
CA PHE A 859 3.42 16.35 12.98
C PHE A 859 2.40 17.47 12.73
N THR A 860 2.06 18.21 13.79
CA THR A 860 1.09 19.33 13.73
C THR A 860 1.44 20.35 12.66
N PHE A 861 2.72 20.75 12.57
CA PHE A 861 3.17 21.74 11.58
C PHE A 861 2.96 21.27 10.13
N GLU A 862 3.04 19.97 9.88
CA GLU A 862 2.79 19.42 8.55
C GLU A 862 1.30 19.43 8.20
N HIS A 863 0.47 19.08 9.18
CA HIS A 863 -0.97 19.09 9.03
C HIS A 863 -1.52 20.51 8.86
N GLU A 864 -0.97 21.48 9.59
CA GLU A 864 -1.26 22.89 9.41
C GLU A 864 -0.99 23.33 7.96
N ARG A 865 0.17 22.97 7.41
CA ARG A 865 0.50 23.37 6.05
C ARG A 865 -0.41 22.73 4.99
N LEU A 866 -0.78 21.48 5.20
CA LEU A 866 -1.77 20.79 4.36
C LEU A 866 -3.14 21.51 4.41
N ALA A 867 -3.58 21.92 5.60
CA ALA A 867 -4.82 22.66 5.77
C ALA A 867 -4.78 24.06 5.16
N ASP A 868 -3.65 24.76 5.30
CA ASP A 868 -3.43 26.08 4.69
C ASP A 868 -3.57 26.02 3.17
N GLU A 869 -2.90 25.07 2.52
CA GLU A 869 -3.01 24.87 1.07
C GLU A 869 -4.42 24.43 0.66
N PHE A 870 -5.07 23.56 1.44
CA PHE A 870 -6.44 23.15 1.19
C PHE A 870 -7.40 24.36 1.18
N PHE A 871 -7.37 25.20 2.23
CA PHE A 871 -8.28 26.35 2.30
C PHE A 871 -7.94 27.44 1.28
N ARG A 872 -6.66 27.65 0.98
CA ARG A 872 -6.22 28.57 -0.08
C ARG A 872 -6.80 28.16 -1.43
N LEU A 873 -6.62 26.89 -1.81
CA LEU A 873 -7.13 26.35 -3.08
C LEU A 873 -8.66 26.41 -3.17
N LEU A 874 -9.33 26.06 -2.08
CA LEU A 874 -10.80 26.06 -2.04
C LEU A 874 -11.37 27.48 -2.16
N LEU A 875 -10.90 28.42 -1.33
CA LEU A 875 -11.55 29.71 -1.13
C LEU A 875 -10.98 30.82 -2.02
N GLN A 876 -9.70 30.75 -2.39
CA GLN A 876 -9.05 31.78 -3.21
C GLN A 876 -8.95 31.37 -4.67
N GLU A 877 -8.79 30.07 -4.96
CA GLU A 877 -8.66 29.56 -6.34
C GLU A 877 -9.90 28.81 -6.87
N GLY A 878 -10.92 28.62 -6.03
CA GLY A 878 -12.18 27.99 -6.40
C GLY A 878 -12.02 26.54 -6.87
N VAL A 879 -11.11 25.78 -6.25
CA VAL A 879 -10.96 24.33 -6.48
C VAL A 879 -11.96 23.59 -5.58
N THR A 880 -13.11 23.22 -6.13
CA THR A 880 -14.21 22.63 -5.34
C THR A 880 -14.28 21.10 -5.40
N ALA A 881 -13.79 20.47 -6.48
CA ALA A 881 -13.75 19.02 -6.57
C ALA A 881 -12.73 18.45 -5.58
N VAL A 882 -13.16 17.55 -4.69
CA VAL A 882 -12.36 17.10 -3.53
C VAL A 882 -11.10 16.32 -3.93
N GLY A 883 -11.12 15.59 -5.05
CA GLY A 883 -9.94 14.89 -5.57
C GLY A 883 -8.83 15.87 -5.98
N PRO A 884 -9.08 16.78 -6.93
CA PRO A 884 -8.15 17.86 -7.27
C PRO A 884 -7.72 18.69 -6.08
N LEU A 885 -8.67 19.07 -5.22
CA LEU A 885 -8.41 19.90 -4.03
C LEU A 885 -7.40 19.25 -3.08
N THR A 886 -7.68 18.01 -2.65
CA THR A 886 -6.81 17.30 -1.70
C THR A 886 -5.47 16.91 -2.32
N THR A 887 -5.46 16.50 -3.58
CA THR A 887 -4.22 16.13 -4.29
C THR A 887 -3.30 17.32 -4.47
N GLN A 888 -3.83 18.44 -4.94
CA GLN A 888 -3.07 19.67 -5.12
C GLN A 888 -2.59 20.25 -3.79
N ALA A 889 -3.41 20.18 -2.73
CA ALA A 889 -3.00 20.62 -1.39
C ALA A 889 -1.79 19.83 -0.88
N LYS A 890 -1.79 18.50 -1.04
CA LYS A 890 -0.63 17.64 -0.68
C LYS A 890 0.63 18.04 -1.43
N ILE A 891 0.55 18.17 -2.76
CA ILE A 891 1.69 18.54 -3.61
C ILE A 891 2.20 19.93 -3.23
N ALA A 892 1.30 20.92 -3.13
CA ALA A 892 1.66 22.30 -2.80
C ALA A 892 2.32 22.42 -1.42
N ALA A 893 1.84 21.67 -0.41
CA ALA A 893 2.44 21.67 0.92
C ALA A 893 3.91 21.20 0.88
N VAL A 894 4.18 20.06 0.23
CA VAL A 894 5.54 19.50 0.11
C VAL A 894 6.44 20.38 -0.77
N VAL A 895 5.89 20.98 -1.82
CA VAL A 895 6.64 21.81 -2.77
C VAL A 895 6.99 23.18 -2.21
N ASN A 896 6.02 23.87 -1.62
CA ASN A 896 6.19 25.25 -1.19
C ASN A 896 6.99 25.34 0.11
N GLU A 897 7.03 24.24 0.87
CA GLU A 897 7.71 24.17 2.16
C GLU A 897 8.67 22.96 2.22
N PRO A 898 9.96 23.16 1.84
CA PRO A 898 11.00 22.13 1.77
C PRO A 898 11.19 21.16 2.95
N HIS A 899 10.56 21.42 4.09
CA HIS A 899 10.72 20.64 5.33
C HIS A 899 9.55 19.68 5.60
N ILE A 900 8.44 19.81 4.88
CA ILE A 900 7.31 18.88 4.94
C ILE A 900 7.74 17.56 4.30
N THR A 901 7.61 16.44 5.03
CA THR A 901 8.01 15.13 4.47
C THR A 901 7.14 14.76 3.28
N SER A 902 7.74 14.12 2.27
CA SER A 902 6.99 13.53 1.14
C SER A 902 6.10 12.37 1.57
N ASP A 903 6.27 11.81 2.78
CA ASP A 903 5.32 10.83 3.33
C ASP A 903 3.89 11.39 3.39
N ASN A 904 3.71 12.71 3.53
CA ASN A 904 2.40 13.36 3.50
C ASN A 904 1.68 13.19 2.14
N LEU A 905 2.41 13.00 1.03
CA LEU A 905 1.82 12.64 -0.26
C LEU A 905 1.14 11.25 -0.19
N LYS A 906 1.71 10.33 0.61
CA LYS A 906 1.31 8.92 0.72
C LYS A 906 0.27 8.66 1.79
N ILE A 907 0.39 9.28 2.96
CA ILE A 907 -0.45 8.95 4.12
C ILE A 907 -1.81 9.66 4.09
N PHE A 908 -1.89 10.89 3.58
CA PHE A 908 -3.16 11.63 3.54
C PHE A 908 -4.05 11.10 2.41
N THR A 909 -5.12 10.43 2.81
CA THR A 909 -6.04 9.70 1.94
C THR A 909 -7.39 10.40 1.90
N LEU A 910 -7.95 10.53 0.68
CA LEU A 910 -9.33 10.96 0.49
C LEU A 910 -10.25 9.73 0.57
N PHE A 911 -11.17 9.75 1.53
CA PHE A 911 -12.25 8.78 1.66
C PHE A 911 -13.51 9.34 1.01
N GLY A 912 -14.03 8.64 -0.01
CA GLY A 912 -15.21 9.03 -0.77
C GLY A 912 -14.94 9.18 -2.27
N ASP A 913 -15.83 9.92 -2.94
CA ASP A 913 -15.82 10.13 -4.40
C ASP A 913 -14.90 11.31 -4.78
N PRO A 914 -13.76 11.08 -5.47
CA PRO A 914 -12.81 12.13 -5.84
C PRO A 914 -13.36 13.18 -6.81
N SER A 915 -14.48 12.90 -7.50
CA SER A 915 -15.11 13.86 -8.41
C SER A 915 -16.17 14.74 -7.73
N LEU A 916 -16.45 14.53 -6.44
CA LEU A 916 -17.47 15.30 -5.71
C LEU A 916 -17.06 16.78 -5.57
N PRO A 917 -17.86 17.75 -6.05
CA PRO A 917 -17.64 19.15 -5.75
C PRO A 917 -18.22 19.53 -4.37
N LEU A 918 -17.44 20.25 -3.56
CA LEU A 918 -17.95 20.96 -2.39
C LEU A 918 -18.87 22.10 -2.82
N ARG A 919 -19.98 22.27 -2.10
CA ARG A 919 -21.02 23.27 -2.40
C ARG A 919 -20.72 24.59 -1.70
N LEU A 920 -19.77 25.35 -2.25
CA LEU A 920 -19.55 26.76 -1.88
C LEU A 920 -20.68 27.65 -2.44
N GLU A 921 -21.07 28.67 -1.68
CA GLU A 921 -21.99 29.73 -2.11
C GLU A 921 -21.25 31.06 -2.32
#